data_AF-A0A8H4GS10-F1
#
_entry.id   AF-A0A8H4GS10-F1
#
_cell.length_a   1.000
_cell.length_b   1.000
_cell.length_c   1.000
_cell.angle_alpha   90.00
_cell.angle_beta   90.00
_cell.angle_gamma   90.00
#
_symmetry.space_group_name_H-M   'P 1'
#
loop_
_entity.id
_entity.type
_entity.pdbx_description
1 polymer ?
#
loop_
_entity_poly.entity_id
_entity_poly.type
_entity_poly.pdbx_seq_one_letter_code
_entity_poly.pdbx_strand_id
1 'polypeptide(L)'
;MRADNTWTMDDTTRNKLLKKYKTQVASATSTICATLSVTPLENIKTRMQTHNFQNVFQCVRYLWRTEGPRGYVAGALPPLASVTAVRVVNFSTYNAAKHRISEFVERITGESPLATYNTPGSSPTVSTLLTFTTAGFIAGLITSPLACPFELAKNVVQTSVLVSHRSQASPDAVRDPSLRNQPRLGTIEAIRQIVRRYGFRGLYTGFHLHAMRDTIGSGLYFSVYETVKQVAAKELGPDKSPFGGPMIAGAICSTVPWFCTYPLDTRKTRAQSVLLGKSKEVGEASAAVSKSSMYKGLSIILIRTGVNNMILLIPNGGHFACDASHASTTTMTSNILQVPFRRSHAISLSDAITQYISSKYDQRPDMFADDLLIIDRLRNEAINVQEPHVSGISRLVTYAAQLKWLGGKFPVDVGVEFPWYPAFGFNTTRPISQNNLRFELANILFNLAALYSQLAFSVNRTTSDGLKQACNYFCQSAGVLLHLRADVLPDLRTSPPEDMDEMTLQSLEQLLLAQAQECFWQKAVKDGLKDASIARLAAKVSDFYAEAGDYAVKSNAISPEWIHHMTAKHHHFAAAAQYRQSLDCLEKRKYGEEVARLRDSEACVNEALKESRWINRAVLGDLNGLKSRVSEDLKRATKDNDVIYLNPVPPKSELKIIDRACMVAAKAPSQVTDAISMLGENGPLGQPLFAKLVPYAVHIAASIYSDRRDRLVNERIIGELETMTDKLRDLLSSLNLPGSLQALEKPLGLPPTLVAHAEEMRQQDGLHRLRRSLEDIAKVKANDKAVYNEGVELLAAEKAEDDASRRKYGTDRWTRQTSEAAAPKLYTTSSEISGYFTSAQSSDNLVEQKLRDSEAVFRVLTGTNRDLEMYVPSSRRAAIPPEVERELVRLRGCLSEVSRLESRRKRRAQVLKEKARADDITQALLKETARLEREFPMQPIQASQFEDLFEEQLHLYDTDLEMVAQEQHDQDQIAAQVREANRAFTRAHKGDASTKEREKALQELENGYLKYKEIISNIEVGRKFYNDLAKIVGRFRDDCKAFVHQRRMEASQLESDIASAAAMASLNISQPHLRQQPQPPHQPQLSSPPAPVQPPVQVQPSRPPEEPLTAPQPTRAPVAPPAVPTPGMWSPEMGIRFGGGNSRGQPGQWDPSDGIRFG
;
A
#
# COMPACT_ATOMS: atom_id res chain seq x y z
N MET A 1 -55.14 -45.94 31.29
CA MET A 1 -54.38 -46.96 30.53
C MET A 1 -53.26 -46.25 29.77
N ARG A 2 -52.05 -46.84 29.70
CA ARG A 2 -50.95 -46.30 28.88
C ARG A 2 -51.13 -46.68 27.42
N ALA A 3 -50.68 -45.81 26.52
CA ALA A 3 -50.26 -46.15 25.17
C ALA A 3 -48.93 -45.43 24.93
N ASP A 4 -47.82 -46.12 25.21
CA ASP A 4 -46.48 -45.55 25.10
C ASP A 4 -46.08 -45.45 23.61
N ASN A 5 -46.04 -44.22 23.06
CA ASN A 5 -45.42 -43.96 21.77
C ASN A 5 -43.89 -44.03 21.90
N THR A 6 -43.34 -45.23 21.73
CA THR A 6 -41.92 -45.60 21.96
C THR A 6 -40.87 -44.95 21.03
N TRP A 7 -41.20 -43.85 20.35
CA TRP A 7 -40.33 -43.18 19.37
C TRP A 7 -40.06 -41.69 19.64
N THR A 8 -40.76 -41.05 20.58
CA THR A 8 -40.50 -39.65 20.95
C THR A 8 -39.53 -39.57 22.13
N MET A 9 -38.26 -39.37 21.81
CA MET A 9 -37.19 -39.24 22.79
C MET A 9 -37.23 -37.87 23.48
N ASP A 10 -37.23 -37.85 24.81
CA ASP A 10 -37.32 -36.62 25.61
C ASP A 10 -36.25 -35.58 25.24
N ASP A 11 -36.63 -34.31 25.23
CA ASP A 11 -35.81 -33.20 24.75
C ASP A 11 -34.54 -32.97 25.56
N THR A 12 -34.60 -33.21 26.87
CA THR A 12 -33.41 -33.10 27.72
C THR A 12 -32.40 -34.20 27.37
N THR A 13 -32.90 -35.41 27.11
CA THR A 13 -32.13 -36.60 26.74
C THR A 13 -31.55 -36.46 25.33
N ARG A 14 -32.35 -35.98 24.38
CA ARG A 14 -31.98 -35.65 23.00
C ARG A 14 -30.84 -34.63 22.96
N ASN A 15 -30.98 -33.52 23.70
CA ASN A 15 -29.95 -32.48 23.77
C ASN A 15 -28.67 -32.94 24.48
N LYS A 16 -28.78 -33.81 25.50
CA LYS A 16 -27.62 -34.40 26.17
C LYS A 16 -26.83 -35.35 25.24
N LEU A 17 -27.53 -36.11 24.40
CA LEU A 17 -26.93 -36.97 23.37
C LEU A 17 -26.35 -36.18 22.20
N LEU A 18 -27.04 -35.15 21.71
CA LEU A 18 -26.52 -34.25 20.67
C LEU A 18 -25.28 -33.49 21.16
N LYS A 19 -25.19 -33.12 22.44
CA LYS A 19 -23.94 -32.60 23.03
C LYS A 19 -22.85 -33.67 23.12
N LYS A 20 -23.18 -34.89 23.60
CA LYS A 20 -22.22 -36.00 23.73
C LYS A 20 -21.64 -36.48 22.39
N TYR A 21 -22.42 -36.42 21.33
CA TYR A 21 -22.04 -36.89 19.99
C TYR A 21 -21.93 -35.76 18.95
N LYS A 22 -21.81 -34.49 19.38
CA LYS A 22 -21.77 -33.28 18.53
C LYS A 22 -20.84 -33.43 17.32
N THR A 23 -19.59 -33.87 17.56
CA THR A 23 -18.56 -34.05 16.52
C THR A 23 -18.93 -35.13 15.50
N GLN A 24 -19.60 -36.20 15.94
CA GLN A 24 -20.02 -37.31 15.08
C GLN A 24 -21.22 -36.89 14.20
N VAL A 25 -22.19 -36.16 14.78
CA VAL A 25 -23.34 -35.62 14.05
C VAL A 25 -22.91 -34.56 13.03
N ALA A 26 -22.01 -33.65 13.41
CA ALA A 26 -21.46 -32.64 12.49
C ALA A 26 -20.65 -33.29 11.34
N SER A 27 -19.83 -34.30 11.65
CA SER A 27 -19.05 -35.06 10.66
C SER A 27 -19.94 -35.84 9.68
N ALA A 28 -21.00 -36.48 10.19
CA ALA A 28 -22.00 -37.15 9.36
C ALA A 28 -22.73 -36.16 8.44
N THR A 29 -23.15 -35.00 8.97
CA THR A 29 -23.85 -33.96 8.21
C THR A 29 -22.98 -33.35 7.12
N SER A 30 -21.72 -33.00 7.43
CA SER A 30 -20.72 -32.54 6.44
C SER A 30 -20.49 -33.61 5.36
N THR A 31 -20.37 -34.89 5.75
CA THR A 31 -20.19 -36.00 4.79
C THR A 31 -21.39 -36.16 3.84
N ILE A 32 -22.61 -35.98 4.33
CA ILE A 32 -23.84 -35.98 3.50
C ILE A 32 -23.83 -34.79 2.53
N CYS A 33 -23.53 -33.58 3.01
CA CYS A 33 -23.50 -32.36 2.19
C CYS A 33 -22.40 -32.42 1.11
N ALA A 34 -21.20 -32.89 1.47
CA ALA A 34 -20.10 -33.13 0.53
C ALA A 34 -20.51 -34.16 -0.55
N THR A 35 -21.11 -35.28 -0.14
CA THR A 35 -21.56 -36.33 -1.08
C THR A 35 -22.60 -35.78 -2.06
N LEU A 36 -23.60 -35.04 -1.59
CA LEU A 36 -24.62 -34.44 -2.45
C LEU A 36 -24.03 -33.40 -3.43
N SER A 37 -23.20 -32.48 -2.93
CA SER A 37 -22.56 -31.42 -3.74
C SER A 37 -21.66 -31.97 -4.85
N VAL A 38 -21.05 -33.13 -4.61
CA VAL A 38 -20.08 -33.78 -5.50
C VAL A 38 -20.73 -34.80 -6.44
N THR A 39 -21.95 -35.25 -6.16
CA THR A 39 -22.69 -36.23 -6.99
C THR A 39 -22.88 -35.81 -8.46
N PRO A 40 -23.11 -34.52 -8.81
CA PRO A 40 -23.15 -34.08 -10.20
C PRO A 40 -21.85 -34.34 -10.97
N LEU A 41 -20.69 -34.10 -10.34
CA LEU A 41 -19.37 -34.31 -10.94
C LEU A 41 -19.08 -35.81 -11.10
N GLU A 42 -19.47 -36.64 -10.11
CA GLU A 42 -19.40 -38.10 -10.21
C GLU A 42 -20.24 -38.65 -11.38
N ASN A 43 -21.45 -38.12 -11.57
CA ASN A 43 -22.34 -38.56 -12.66
C ASN A 43 -21.78 -38.25 -14.07
N ILE A 44 -21.04 -37.15 -14.22
CA ILE A 44 -20.35 -36.82 -15.48
C ILE A 44 -19.11 -37.72 -15.65
N LYS A 45 -18.32 -37.92 -14.58
CA LYS A 45 -17.15 -38.82 -14.56
C LYS A 45 -17.51 -40.23 -15.01
N THR A 46 -18.49 -40.88 -14.37
CA THR A 46 -18.80 -42.29 -14.66
C THR A 46 -19.36 -42.52 -16.07
N ARG A 47 -20.10 -41.54 -16.63
CA ARG A 47 -20.53 -41.55 -18.03
C ARG A 47 -19.38 -41.33 -19.02
N MET A 48 -18.40 -40.47 -18.69
CA MET A 48 -17.17 -40.30 -19.48
C MET A 48 -16.20 -41.49 -19.41
N GLN A 49 -16.20 -42.24 -18.30
CA GLN A 49 -15.42 -43.48 -18.19
C GLN A 49 -16.04 -44.62 -19.00
N THR A 50 -17.37 -44.67 -19.11
CA THR A 50 -18.10 -45.79 -19.76
C THR A 50 -18.42 -45.56 -21.24
N HIS A 51 -18.52 -44.32 -21.71
CA HIS A 51 -18.79 -44.00 -23.11
C HIS A 51 -17.82 -42.97 -23.69
N ASN A 52 -17.51 -43.09 -25.00
CA ASN A 52 -16.44 -42.34 -25.66
C ASN A 52 -16.89 -40.94 -26.12
N PHE A 53 -17.24 -40.06 -25.18
CA PHE A 53 -17.41 -38.63 -25.48
C PHE A 53 -16.07 -37.99 -25.87
N GLN A 54 -16.07 -37.01 -26.78
CA GLN A 54 -14.86 -36.26 -27.13
C GLN A 54 -14.52 -35.28 -25.99
N ASN A 55 -15.50 -34.46 -25.57
CA ASN A 55 -15.33 -33.40 -24.58
C ASN A 55 -16.33 -33.49 -23.41
N VAL A 56 -15.96 -32.94 -22.24
CA VAL A 56 -16.83 -32.87 -21.05
C VAL A 56 -18.18 -32.23 -21.37
N PHE A 57 -18.17 -31.11 -22.11
CA PHE A 57 -19.36 -30.38 -22.51
C PHE A 57 -20.36 -31.21 -23.34
N GLN A 58 -19.89 -32.18 -24.14
CA GLN A 58 -20.79 -33.09 -24.87
C GLN A 58 -21.51 -34.03 -23.89
N CYS A 59 -20.80 -34.58 -22.89
CA CYS A 59 -21.41 -35.42 -21.85
C CYS A 59 -22.44 -34.63 -21.02
N VAL A 60 -22.12 -33.38 -20.65
CA VAL A 60 -23.05 -32.47 -19.93
C VAL A 60 -24.28 -32.16 -20.78
N ARG A 61 -24.11 -31.80 -22.06
CA ARG A 61 -25.22 -31.49 -22.98
C ARG A 61 -26.11 -32.71 -23.24
N TYR A 62 -25.51 -33.90 -23.35
CA TYR A 62 -26.24 -35.17 -23.44
C TYR A 62 -27.08 -35.39 -22.17
N LEU A 63 -26.45 -35.35 -20.99
CA LEU A 63 -27.10 -35.60 -19.70
C LEU A 63 -28.27 -34.64 -19.43
N TRP A 64 -28.10 -33.35 -19.74
CA TRP A 64 -29.15 -32.34 -19.60
C TRP A 64 -30.36 -32.61 -20.52
N ARG A 65 -30.15 -33.08 -21.75
CA ARG A 65 -31.24 -33.31 -22.73
C ARG A 65 -31.96 -34.65 -22.54
N THR A 66 -31.24 -35.72 -22.23
CA THR A 66 -31.85 -37.06 -22.07
C THR A 66 -32.43 -37.29 -20.68
N GLU A 67 -31.71 -36.91 -19.62
CA GLU A 67 -32.08 -37.21 -18.23
C GLU A 67 -32.55 -35.99 -17.42
N GLY A 68 -32.27 -34.76 -17.88
CA GLY A 68 -32.62 -33.52 -17.17
C GLY A 68 -31.89 -33.34 -15.82
N PRO A 69 -32.33 -32.41 -14.96
CA PRO A 69 -31.67 -32.11 -13.69
C PRO A 69 -31.62 -33.35 -12.76
N ARG A 70 -32.62 -34.23 -12.84
CA ARG A 70 -32.64 -35.50 -12.08
C ARG A 70 -31.48 -36.43 -12.46
N GLY A 71 -30.86 -36.29 -13.63
CA GLY A 71 -29.73 -37.14 -14.07
C GLY A 71 -28.44 -36.87 -13.28
N TYR A 72 -28.23 -35.63 -12.84
CA TYR A 72 -27.05 -35.21 -12.08
C TYR A 72 -27.04 -35.67 -10.62
N VAL A 73 -28.21 -36.00 -10.07
CA VAL A 73 -28.38 -36.52 -8.69
C VAL A 73 -28.65 -38.03 -8.65
N ALA A 74 -28.67 -38.70 -9.81
CA ALA A 74 -28.88 -40.14 -9.88
C ALA A 74 -27.75 -40.91 -9.18
N GLY A 75 -28.09 -41.98 -8.46
CA GLY A 75 -27.11 -42.83 -7.78
C GLY A 75 -26.48 -42.24 -6.50
N ALA A 76 -27.00 -41.14 -5.95
CA ALA A 76 -26.55 -40.57 -4.67
C ALA A 76 -26.81 -41.49 -3.46
N LEU A 77 -27.95 -42.21 -3.48
CA LEU A 77 -28.45 -42.99 -2.34
C LEU A 77 -27.52 -44.13 -1.86
N PRO A 78 -26.98 -45.02 -2.73
CA PRO A 78 -26.11 -46.09 -2.26
C PRO A 78 -24.84 -45.59 -1.53
N PRO A 79 -24.10 -44.58 -2.04
CA PRO A 79 -23.01 -43.94 -1.31
C PRO A 79 -23.46 -43.29 0.01
N LEU A 80 -24.58 -42.56 0.03
CA LEU A 80 -25.08 -41.93 1.26
C LEU A 80 -25.41 -42.96 2.35
N ALA A 81 -25.94 -44.13 1.98
CA ALA A 81 -26.21 -45.21 2.92
C ALA A 81 -24.94 -45.89 3.45
N SER A 82 -23.87 -45.99 2.64
CA SER A 82 -22.66 -46.73 3.01
C SER A 82 -21.52 -45.88 3.55
N VAL A 83 -21.46 -44.58 3.24
CA VAL A 83 -20.28 -43.72 3.47
C VAL A 83 -19.84 -43.70 4.93
N THR A 84 -20.77 -43.65 5.88
CA THR A 84 -20.45 -43.64 7.31
C THR A 84 -19.85 -44.97 7.77
N ALA A 85 -20.47 -46.10 7.43
CA ALA A 85 -19.97 -47.43 7.81
C ALA A 85 -18.61 -47.74 7.16
N VAL A 86 -18.49 -47.48 5.85
CA VAL A 86 -17.26 -47.70 5.06
C VAL A 86 -16.10 -46.83 5.59
N ARG A 87 -16.35 -45.55 5.90
CA ARG A 87 -15.30 -44.67 6.45
C ARG A 87 -14.91 -45.06 7.87
N VAL A 88 -15.87 -45.37 8.75
CA VAL A 88 -15.59 -45.79 10.13
C VAL A 88 -14.71 -47.04 10.14
N VAL A 89 -15.06 -48.07 9.36
CA VAL A 89 -14.22 -49.27 9.23
C VAL A 89 -12.82 -48.92 8.71
N ASN A 90 -12.70 -48.16 7.62
CA ASN A 90 -11.40 -47.81 7.04
C ASN A 90 -10.48 -47.05 8.02
N PHE A 91 -11.00 -46.05 8.75
CA PHE A 91 -10.20 -45.30 9.73
C PHE A 91 -9.89 -46.12 10.99
N SER A 92 -10.84 -46.92 11.50
CA SER A 92 -10.60 -47.80 12.67
C SER A 92 -9.56 -48.87 12.36
N THR A 93 -9.66 -49.52 11.19
CA THR A 93 -8.67 -50.50 10.73
C THR A 93 -7.32 -49.85 10.46
N TYR A 94 -7.27 -48.65 9.85
CA TYR A 94 -6.03 -47.91 9.65
C TYR A 94 -5.32 -47.63 10.98
N ASN A 95 -6.02 -47.08 11.97
CA ASN A 95 -5.43 -46.78 13.28
C ASN A 95 -4.92 -48.05 13.98
N ALA A 96 -5.72 -49.13 13.99
CA ALA A 96 -5.30 -50.40 14.56
C ALA A 96 -4.06 -50.99 13.85
N ALA A 97 -4.03 -50.96 12.51
CA ALA A 97 -2.91 -51.45 11.72
C ALA A 97 -1.65 -50.59 11.92
N LYS A 98 -1.79 -49.26 11.99
CA LYS A 98 -0.67 -48.30 12.22
C LYS A 98 0.08 -48.64 13.51
N HIS A 99 -0.64 -48.87 14.62
CA HIS A 99 -0.02 -49.26 15.89
C HIS A 99 0.60 -50.67 15.83
N ARG A 100 -0.12 -51.68 15.31
CA ARG A 100 0.40 -53.05 15.21
C ARG A 100 1.64 -53.18 14.32
N ILE A 101 1.72 -52.43 13.22
CA ILE A 101 2.89 -52.43 12.34
C ILE A 101 4.05 -51.71 13.01
N SER A 102 3.81 -50.62 13.75
CA SER A 102 4.87 -49.95 14.52
C SER A 102 5.44 -50.86 15.60
N GLU A 103 4.60 -51.58 16.36
CA GLU A 103 5.03 -52.61 17.35
C GLU A 103 5.86 -53.72 16.68
N PHE A 104 5.50 -54.12 15.46
CA PHE A 104 6.20 -55.16 14.71
C PHE A 104 7.55 -54.68 14.16
N VAL A 105 7.61 -53.45 13.63
CA VAL A 105 8.86 -52.84 13.14
C VAL A 105 9.81 -52.59 14.31
N GLU A 106 9.33 -52.03 15.42
CA GLU A 106 10.11 -51.79 16.65
C GLU A 106 10.79 -53.08 17.17
N ARG A 107 10.10 -54.23 17.12
CA ARG A 107 10.67 -55.54 17.49
C ARG A 107 11.75 -56.06 16.53
N ILE A 108 11.83 -55.54 15.30
CA ILE A 108 12.78 -55.98 14.28
C ILE A 108 13.95 -55.00 14.13
N THR A 109 13.68 -53.70 14.21
CA THR A 109 14.67 -52.63 13.96
C THR A 109 15.15 -51.92 15.23
N GLY A 110 14.55 -52.18 16.40
CA GLY A 110 14.87 -51.51 17.68
C GLY A 110 14.35 -50.07 17.80
N GLU A 111 14.13 -49.37 16.68
CA GLU A 111 13.51 -48.05 16.62
C GLU A 111 12.01 -48.13 16.29
N SER A 112 11.18 -47.34 16.98
CA SER A 112 9.73 -47.27 16.74
C SER A 112 9.33 -46.14 15.77
N PRO A 113 8.76 -46.45 14.59
CA PRO A 113 8.38 -45.43 13.60
C PRO A 113 7.37 -44.40 14.12
N LEU A 114 6.48 -44.81 15.03
CA LEU A 114 5.54 -43.89 15.68
C LEU A 114 6.21 -42.90 16.63
N ALA A 115 7.31 -43.27 17.31
CA ALA A 115 8.03 -42.33 18.15
C ALA A 115 8.71 -41.25 17.30
N THR A 116 9.39 -41.65 16.22
CA THR A 116 10.01 -40.73 15.25
C THR A 116 8.99 -39.81 14.57
N TYR A 117 7.77 -40.28 14.30
CA TYR A 117 6.70 -39.42 13.77
C TYR A 117 6.14 -38.43 14.80
N ASN A 118 6.12 -38.80 16.08
CA ASN A 118 5.57 -37.96 17.16
C ASN A 118 6.59 -36.95 17.73
N THR A 119 7.88 -37.05 17.41
CA THR A 119 8.88 -36.06 17.84
C THR A 119 8.72 -34.74 17.06
N PRO A 120 8.61 -33.57 17.73
CA PRO A 120 8.48 -32.28 17.04
C PRO A 120 9.67 -31.99 16.11
N GLY A 121 9.38 -31.55 14.88
CA GLY A 121 10.39 -31.17 13.88
C GLY A 121 11.03 -32.32 13.09
N SER A 122 10.60 -33.57 13.28
CA SER A 122 11.15 -34.73 12.56
C SER A 122 10.79 -34.73 11.06
N SER A 123 11.70 -35.24 10.24
CA SER A 123 11.46 -35.47 8.80
C SER A 123 10.87 -36.86 8.53
N PRO A 124 10.12 -37.04 7.43
CA PRO A 124 9.58 -38.35 7.04
C PRO A 124 10.70 -39.35 6.69
N THR A 125 10.85 -40.40 7.49
CA THR A 125 11.81 -41.49 7.27
C THR A 125 11.17 -42.62 6.47
N VAL A 126 11.95 -43.37 5.68
CA VAL A 126 11.50 -44.55 4.91
C VAL A 126 10.66 -45.52 5.75
N SER A 127 11.08 -45.78 6.99
CA SER A 127 10.35 -46.63 7.94
C SER A 127 8.93 -46.10 8.24
N THR A 128 8.78 -44.79 8.51
CA THR A 128 7.47 -44.16 8.75
C THR A 128 6.57 -44.22 7.51
N LEU A 129 7.13 -43.97 6.32
CA LEU A 129 6.41 -44.05 5.05
C LEU A 129 5.91 -45.47 4.76
N LEU A 130 6.74 -46.49 4.99
CA LEU A 130 6.37 -47.90 4.85
C LEU A 130 5.29 -48.30 5.86
N THR A 131 5.40 -47.86 7.12
CA THR A 131 4.37 -48.11 8.16
C THR A 131 3.01 -47.56 7.74
N PHE A 132 2.93 -46.29 7.32
CA PHE A 132 1.65 -45.67 6.95
C PHE A 132 1.06 -46.23 5.65
N THR A 133 1.91 -46.52 4.67
CA THR A 133 1.49 -47.13 3.39
C THR A 133 0.94 -48.54 3.62
N THR A 134 1.62 -49.36 4.43
CA THR A 134 1.20 -50.74 4.72
C THR A 134 -0.07 -50.77 5.58
N ALA A 135 -0.19 -49.88 6.56
CA ALA A 135 -1.43 -49.70 7.32
C ALA A 135 -2.61 -49.30 6.42
N GLY A 136 -2.37 -48.39 5.47
CA GLY A 136 -3.38 -47.96 4.50
C GLY A 136 -3.78 -49.07 3.50
N PHE A 137 -2.86 -49.93 3.07
CA PHE A 137 -3.17 -51.12 2.27
C PHE A 137 -4.08 -52.09 3.04
N ILE A 138 -3.75 -52.41 4.30
CA ILE A 138 -4.57 -53.29 5.14
C ILE A 138 -5.98 -52.71 5.36
N ALA A 139 -6.08 -51.40 5.61
CA ALA A 139 -7.37 -50.70 5.74
C ALA A 139 -8.22 -50.77 4.46
N GLY A 140 -7.63 -50.51 3.30
CA GLY A 140 -8.32 -50.60 2.01
C GLY A 140 -8.80 -52.03 1.70
N LEU A 141 -7.97 -53.04 1.96
CA LEU A 141 -8.32 -54.45 1.73
C LEU A 141 -9.49 -54.90 2.62
N ILE A 142 -9.46 -54.60 3.91
CA ILE A 142 -10.52 -54.97 4.88
C ILE A 142 -11.82 -54.20 4.62
N THR A 143 -11.75 -52.98 4.09
CA THR A 143 -12.94 -52.16 3.76
C THR A 143 -13.61 -52.61 2.46
N SER A 144 -12.86 -53.21 1.53
CA SER A 144 -13.33 -53.55 0.18
C SER A 144 -14.59 -54.43 0.12
N PRO A 145 -14.75 -55.50 0.94
CA PRO A 145 -15.95 -56.35 0.94
C PRO A 145 -17.23 -55.61 1.38
N LEU A 146 -17.10 -54.58 2.22
CA LEU A 146 -18.23 -53.76 2.66
C LEU A 146 -18.61 -52.71 1.60
N ALA A 147 -17.63 -52.10 0.93
CA ALA A 147 -17.86 -51.06 -0.07
C ALA A 147 -18.36 -51.60 -1.43
N CYS A 148 -17.95 -52.80 -1.82
CA CYS A 148 -18.23 -53.37 -3.16
C CYS A 148 -19.71 -53.35 -3.59
N PRO A 149 -20.70 -53.86 -2.80
CA PRO A 149 -22.10 -53.91 -3.24
C PRO A 149 -22.71 -52.52 -3.46
N PHE A 150 -22.32 -51.52 -2.65
CA PHE A 150 -22.85 -50.15 -2.76
C PHE A 150 -22.25 -49.40 -3.94
N GLU A 151 -20.95 -49.53 -4.19
CA GLU A 151 -20.29 -48.94 -5.37
C GLU A 151 -20.77 -49.59 -6.67
N LEU A 152 -21.06 -50.91 -6.69
CA LEU A 152 -21.69 -51.55 -7.83
C LEU A 152 -23.10 -51.00 -8.06
N ALA A 153 -23.95 -50.95 -7.02
CA ALA A 153 -25.31 -50.40 -7.13
C ALA A 153 -25.34 -48.93 -7.60
N LYS A 154 -24.40 -48.11 -7.14
CA LYS A 154 -24.16 -46.74 -7.62
C LYS A 154 -23.87 -46.73 -9.13
N ASN A 155 -22.85 -47.48 -9.57
CA ASN A 155 -22.43 -47.52 -10.96
C ASN A 155 -23.55 -48.00 -11.90
N VAL A 156 -24.36 -48.98 -11.45
CA VAL A 156 -25.54 -49.47 -12.20
C VAL A 156 -26.57 -48.37 -12.39
N VAL A 157 -26.97 -47.67 -11.31
CA VAL A 157 -27.97 -46.59 -11.39
C VAL A 157 -27.48 -45.45 -12.29
N GLN A 158 -26.22 -45.03 -12.15
CA GLN A 158 -25.64 -43.93 -12.92
C GLN A 158 -25.46 -44.24 -14.42
N THR A 159 -25.36 -45.52 -14.80
CA THR A 159 -25.15 -45.93 -16.21
C THR A 159 -26.40 -46.53 -16.87
N SER A 160 -27.46 -46.79 -16.09
CA SER A 160 -28.69 -47.49 -16.53
C SER A 160 -29.28 -46.99 -17.87
N VAL A 161 -29.49 -45.68 -18.03
CA VAL A 161 -30.03 -45.07 -19.26
C VAL A 161 -29.06 -45.24 -20.44
N LEU A 162 -27.78 -44.96 -20.21
CA LEU A 162 -26.73 -45.03 -21.22
C LEU A 162 -26.50 -46.46 -21.74
N VAL A 163 -26.56 -47.45 -20.85
CA VAL A 163 -26.40 -48.88 -21.20
C VAL A 163 -27.63 -49.41 -21.96
N SER A 164 -28.84 -48.88 -21.69
CA SER A 164 -30.06 -49.30 -22.39
C SER A 164 -30.07 -48.95 -23.89
N HIS A 165 -29.31 -47.91 -24.31
CA HIS A 165 -29.23 -47.42 -25.70
C HIS A 165 -27.82 -47.44 -26.27
N ARG A 166 -27.02 -48.45 -25.91
CA ARG A 166 -25.60 -48.57 -26.28
C ARG A 166 -25.34 -48.54 -27.80
N SER A 167 -26.33 -48.90 -28.62
CA SER A 167 -26.28 -48.86 -30.10
C SER A 167 -26.63 -47.49 -30.71
N GLN A 168 -27.20 -46.56 -29.95
CA GLN A 168 -27.66 -45.25 -30.43
C GLN A 168 -26.86 -44.07 -29.86
N ALA A 169 -25.79 -44.29 -29.08
CA ALA A 169 -25.02 -43.23 -28.42
C ALA A 169 -24.07 -42.44 -29.38
N SER A 170 -24.52 -42.15 -30.60
CA SER A 170 -23.88 -41.23 -31.56
C SER A 170 -24.25 -39.76 -31.24
N PRO A 171 -23.39 -38.76 -31.52
CA PRO A 171 -23.74 -37.35 -31.38
C PRO A 171 -25.03 -36.91 -32.11
N ASP A 172 -25.46 -37.62 -33.16
CA ASP A 172 -26.69 -37.31 -33.90
C ASP A 172 -27.98 -37.76 -33.21
N ALA A 173 -27.92 -38.73 -32.28
CA ALA A 173 -29.08 -39.17 -31.51
C ALA A 173 -29.60 -38.10 -30.53
N VAL A 174 -28.87 -36.99 -30.38
CA VAL A 174 -29.26 -35.79 -29.60
C VAL A 174 -30.46 -35.05 -30.23
N ARG A 175 -30.95 -35.48 -31.39
CA ARG A 175 -32.15 -34.95 -32.08
C ARG A 175 -33.45 -35.71 -31.82
N ASP A 176 -33.44 -36.92 -31.26
CA ASP A 176 -34.65 -37.72 -31.10
C ASP A 176 -35.44 -37.33 -29.82
N PRO A 177 -36.68 -36.80 -29.94
CA PRO A 177 -37.48 -36.39 -28.77
C PRO A 177 -37.96 -37.57 -27.91
N SER A 178 -37.97 -38.81 -28.42
CA SER A 178 -38.43 -40.01 -27.70
C SER A 178 -37.51 -40.44 -26.54
N LEU A 179 -36.29 -39.89 -26.47
CA LEU A 179 -35.31 -40.19 -25.41
C LEU A 179 -35.57 -39.41 -24.11
N ARG A 180 -36.44 -38.40 -24.11
CA ARG A 180 -36.72 -37.55 -22.94
C ARG A 180 -37.73 -38.25 -22.02
N ASN A 181 -37.40 -38.35 -20.72
CA ASN A 181 -38.21 -38.96 -19.65
C ASN A 181 -38.27 -40.51 -19.58
N GLN A 182 -37.28 -41.23 -20.10
CA GLN A 182 -37.24 -42.69 -19.92
C GLN A 182 -37.08 -43.12 -18.44
N PRO A 183 -37.69 -44.25 -18.03
CA PRO A 183 -37.69 -44.70 -16.64
C PRO A 183 -36.30 -45.18 -16.19
N ARG A 184 -35.70 -44.46 -15.24
CA ARG A 184 -34.45 -44.86 -14.58
C ARG A 184 -34.68 -45.93 -13.53
N LEU A 185 -33.75 -46.88 -13.43
CA LEU A 185 -33.75 -47.84 -12.33
C LEU A 185 -33.41 -47.13 -11.02
N GLY A 186 -34.29 -47.24 -10.03
CA GLY A 186 -33.99 -46.85 -8.65
C GLY A 186 -32.99 -47.83 -8.02
N THR A 187 -32.26 -47.39 -6.99
CA THR A 187 -31.23 -48.20 -6.31
C THR A 187 -31.72 -49.55 -5.81
N ILE A 188 -32.91 -49.59 -5.21
CA ILE A 188 -33.52 -50.83 -4.70
C ILE A 188 -33.85 -51.77 -5.86
N GLU A 189 -34.33 -51.24 -6.99
CA GLU A 189 -34.67 -52.03 -8.17
C GLU A 189 -33.41 -52.54 -8.88
N ALA A 190 -32.34 -51.74 -8.94
CA ALA A 190 -31.03 -52.17 -9.44
C ALA A 190 -30.45 -53.33 -8.61
N ILE A 191 -30.46 -53.23 -7.28
CA ILE A 191 -30.00 -54.31 -6.38
C ILE A 191 -30.87 -55.57 -6.55
N ARG A 192 -32.20 -55.40 -6.57
CA ARG A 192 -33.16 -56.50 -6.81
C ARG A 192 -32.92 -57.19 -8.15
N GLN A 193 -32.67 -56.43 -9.22
CA GLN A 193 -32.41 -56.96 -10.55
C GLN A 193 -31.08 -57.71 -10.63
N ILE A 194 -30.02 -57.22 -9.97
CA ILE A 194 -28.71 -57.91 -9.90
C ILE A 194 -28.86 -59.24 -9.16
N VAL A 195 -29.47 -59.23 -7.97
CA VAL A 195 -29.68 -60.45 -7.16
C VAL A 195 -30.58 -61.45 -7.89
N ARG A 196 -31.61 -60.98 -8.63
CA ARG A 196 -32.50 -61.85 -9.42
C ARG A 196 -31.86 -62.42 -10.68
N ARG A 197 -30.83 -61.79 -11.26
CA ARG A 197 -30.11 -62.29 -12.46
C ARG A 197 -28.86 -63.11 -12.16
N TYR A 198 -28.11 -62.77 -11.12
CA TYR A 198 -26.78 -63.33 -10.82
C TYR A 198 -26.63 -63.83 -9.38
N GLY A 199 -27.72 -63.88 -8.61
CA GLY A 199 -27.71 -64.24 -7.19
C GLY A 199 -27.00 -63.19 -6.31
N PHE A 200 -26.92 -63.46 -5.00
CA PHE A 200 -26.23 -62.58 -4.05
C PHE A 200 -24.73 -62.39 -4.38
N ARG A 201 -24.09 -63.39 -4.98
CA ARG A 201 -22.68 -63.28 -5.46
C ARG A 201 -22.53 -62.24 -6.58
N GLY A 202 -23.58 -61.95 -7.34
CA GLY A 202 -23.59 -60.89 -8.36
C GLY A 202 -23.38 -59.47 -7.81
N LEU A 203 -23.61 -59.23 -6.52
CA LEU A 203 -23.29 -57.94 -5.88
C LEU A 203 -21.78 -57.71 -5.70
N TYR A 204 -20.97 -58.75 -5.89
CA TYR A 204 -19.50 -58.70 -5.82
C TYR A 204 -18.84 -58.76 -7.21
N THR A 205 -19.59 -58.54 -8.28
CA THR A 205 -19.06 -58.55 -9.64
C THR A 205 -18.06 -57.41 -9.85
N GLY A 206 -16.83 -57.78 -10.22
CA GLY A 206 -15.68 -56.86 -10.33
C GLY A 206 -14.89 -56.66 -9.03
N PHE A 207 -15.14 -57.46 -7.98
CA PHE A 207 -14.50 -57.31 -6.67
C PHE A 207 -12.96 -57.25 -6.72
N HIS A 208 -12.28 -58.05 -7.53
CA HIS A 208 -10.80 -58.01 -7.61
C HIS A 208 -10.25 -56.64 -8.05
N LEU A 209 -10.87 -56.01 -9.06
CA LEU A 209 -10.47 -54.67 -9.51
C LEU A 209 -10.82 -53.58 -8.49
N HIS A 210 -11.95 -53.74 -7.78
CA HIS A 210 -12.35 -52.88 -6.67
C HIS A 210 -11.35 -53.00 -5.50
N ALA A 211 -11.09 -54.20 -5.00
CA ALA A 211 -10.14 -54.44 -3.91
C ALA A 211 -8.73 -53.93 -4.24
N MET A 212 -8.26 -54.09 -5.48
CA MET A 212 -6.97 -53.53 -5.92
C MET A 212 -6.96 -51.98 -5.89
N ARG A 213 -8.01 -51.33 -6.41
CA ARG A 213 -8.16 -49.86 -6.41
C ARG A 213 -8.30 -49.28 -5.01
N ASP A 214 -9.01 -49.97 -4.13
CA ASP A 214 -9.28 -49.53 -2.76
C ASP A 214 -8.07 -49.76 -1.85
N THR A 215 -7.37 -50.88 -2.00
CA THR A 215 -6.08 -51.14 -1.33
C THR A 215 -5.05 -50.07 -1.70
N ILE A 216 -4.74 -49.91 -2.99
CA ILE A 216 -3.72 -48.96 -3.46
C ILE A 216 -4.12 -47.51 -3.12
N GLY A 217 -5.40 -47.18 -3.28
CA GLY A 217 -5.93 -45.85 -2.97
C GLY A 217 -5.81 -45.47 -1.50
N SER A 218 -6.19 -46.37 -0.57
CA SER A 218 -6.05 -46.12 0.87
C SER A 218 -4.59 -46.05 1.31
N GLY A 219 -3.70 -46.90 0.75
CA GLY A 219 -2.26 -46.83 1.02
C GLY A 219 -1.66 -45.48 0.65
N LEU A 220 -1.87 -45.03 -0.59
CA LEU A 220 -1.39 -43.73 -1.05
C LEU A 220 -2.03 -42.56 -0.29
N TYR A 221 -3.32 -42.63 0.03
CA TYR A 221 -4.02 -41.58 0.77
C TYR A 221 -3.42 -41.34 2.16
N PHE A 222 -3.29 -42.39 2.97
CA PHE A 222 -2.75 -42.27 4.32
C PHE A 222 -1.24 -41.97 4.33
N SER A 223 -0.49 -42.52 3.36
CA SER A 223 0.93 -42.25 3.17
C SER A 223 1.18 -40.76 2.89
N VAL A 224 0.55 -40.20 1.85
CA VAL A 224 0.71 -38.78 1.48
C VAL A 224 0.14 -37.86 2.56
N TYR A 225 -0.99 -38.20 3.19
CA TYR A 225 -1.57 -37.38 4.26
C TYR A 225 -0.62 -37.22 5.45
N GLU A 226 -0.08 -38.32 5.98
CA GLU A 226 0.80 -38.26 7.15
C GLU A 226 2.17 -37.65 6.82
N THR A 227 2.73 -37.93 5.63
CA THR A 227 3.99 -37.31 5.19
C THR A 227 3.85 -35.80 4.99
N VAL A 228 2.82 -35.31 4.30
CA VAL A 228 2.63 -33.87 4.10
C VAL A 228 2.30 -33.16 5.42
N LYS A 229 1.55 -33.81 6.32
CA LYS A 229 1.30 -33.30 7.68
C LYS A 229 2.60 -33.17 8.49
N GLN A 230 3.50 -34.16 8.42
CA GLN A 230 4.80 -34.12 9.10
C GLN A 230 5.71 -33.02 8.55
N VAL A 231 5.79 -32.87 7.22
CA VAL A 231 6.55 -31.79 6.58
C VAL A 231 5.94 -30.42 6.91
N ALA A 232 4.62 -30.26 6.86
CA ALA A 232 3.96 -29.00 7.22
C ALA A 232 4.18 -28.62 8.69
N ALA A 233 4.19 -29.59 9.61
CA ALA A 233 4.49 -29.36 11.03
C ALA A 233 5.95 -28.90 11.26
N LYS A 234 6.89 -29.37 10.42
CA LYS A 234 8.29 -28.95 10.44
C LYS A 234 8.48 -27.52 9.89
N GLU A 235 7.91 -27.22 8.73
CA GLU A 235 8.19 -25.97 8.01
C GLU A 235 7.35 -24.76 8.48
N LEU A 236 6.10 -24.96 8.94
CA LEU A 236 5.26 -23.86 9.45
C LEU A 236 5.39 -23.65 10.97
N GLY A 237 5.90 -24.64 11.71
CA GLY A 237 5.91 -24.66 13.17
C GLY A 237 4.50 -24.85 13.78
N PRO A 238 4.40 -25.27 15.06
CA PRO A 238 3.12 -25.58 15.69
C PRO A 238 2.18 -24.37 15.85
N ASP A 239 2.72 -23.15 15.96
CA ASP A 239 1.96 -21.98 16.44
C ASP A 239 1.51 -20.99 15.35
N LYS A 240 1.99 -21.10 14.10
CA LYS A 240 1.76 -20.04 13.09
C LYS A 240 0.50 -20.19 12.25
N SER A 241 -0.07 -21.40 12.12
CA SER A 241 -1.50 -21.53 11.75
C SER A 241 -2.05 -22.92 12.11
N PRO A 242 -3.16 -23.03 12.88
CA PRO A 242 -3.80 -24.32 13.12
C PRO A 242 -4.54 -24.89 11.88
N PHE A 243 -4.62 -24.12 10.79
CA PHE A 243 -5.42 -24.44 9.60
C PHE A 243 -4.59 -24.69 8.33
N GLY A 244 -3.51 -23.94 8.09
CA GLY A 244 -2.77 -23.98 6.82
C GLY A 244 -2.15 -25.34 6.51
N GLY A 245 -1.38 -25.90 7.44
CA GLY A 245 -0.74 -27.22 7.29
C GLY A 245 -1.74 -28.35 7.01
N PRO A 246 -2.79 -28.55 7.84
CA PRO A 246 -3.82 -29.55 7.59
C PRO A 246 -4.60 -29.37 6.29
N MET A 247 -4.87 -28.13 5.85
CA MET A 247 -5.58 -27.87 4.59
C MET A 247 -4.72 -28.22 3.36
N ILE A 248 -3.44 -27.84 3.36
CA ILE A 248 -2.48 -28.20 2.31
C ILE A 248 -2.29 -29.73 2.26
N ALA A 249 -2.15 -30.38 3.43
CA ALA A 249 -2.08 -31.83 3.53
C ALA A 249 -3.34 -32.51 2.97
N GLY A 250 -4.53 -32.01 3.29
CA GLY A 250 -5.81 -32.51 2.77
C GLY A 250 -5.95 -32.38 1.25
N ALA A 251 -5.54 -31.25 0.67
CA ALA A 251 -5.57 -31.01 -0.78
C ALA A 251 -4.64 -31.97 -1.54
N ILE A 252 -3.39 -32.12 -1.07
CA ILE A 252 -2.38 -32.96 -1.72
C ILE A 252 -2.71 -34.45 -1.54
N CYS A 253 -3.08 -34.88 -0.32
CA CYS A 253 -3.35 -36.29 -0.03
C CYS A 253 -4.55 -36.87 -0.78
N SER A 254 -5.45 -36.02 -1.27
CA SER A 254 -6.60 -36.48 -2.05
C SER A 254 -6.31 -36.49 -3.55
N THR A 255 -5.43 -35.61 -4.02
CA THR A 255 -5.09 -35.46 -5.46
C THR A 255 -4.20 -36.59 -5.96
N VAL A 256 -3.12 -36.90 -5.22
CA VAL A 256 -2.12 -37.90 -5.64
C VAL A 256 -2.68 -39.33 -5.76
N PRO A 257 -3.49 -39.86 -4.81
CA PRO A 257 -4.04 -41.21 -4.93
C PRO A 257 -5.03 -41.33 -6.10
N TRP A 258 -5.84 -40.30 -6.37
CA TRP A 258 -6.74 -40.31 -7.52
C TRP A 258 -5.97 -40.37 -8.84
N PHE A 259 -4.89 -39.60 -8.99
CA PHE A 259 -4.04 -39.64 -10.18
C PHE A 259 -3.47 -41.05 -10.43
N CYS A 260 -2.91 -41.69 -9.39
CA CYS A 260 -2.33 -43.02 -9.49
C CYS A 260 -3.36 -44.14 -9.69
N THR A 261 -4.55 -44.04 -9.09
CA THR A 261 -5.59 -45.10 -9.15
C THR A 261 -6.61 -44.94 -10.29
N TYR A 262 -6.63 -43.79 -10.98
CA TYR A 262 -7.60 -43.51 -12.06
C TYR A 262 -7.66 -44.59 -13.17
N PRO A 263 -6.54 -45.20 -13.61
CA PRO A 263 -6.59 -46.28 -14.60
C PRO A 263 -7.30 -47.54 -14.09
N LEU A 264 -7.10 -47.89 -12.81
CA LEU A 264 -7.77 -49.04 -12.17
C LEU A 264 -9.26 -48.76 -11.96
N ASP A 265 -9.62 -47.56 -11.52
CA ASP A 265 -11.00 -47.11 -11.36
C ASP A 265 -11.77 -47.09 -12.70
N THR A 266 -11.10 -46.66 -13.78
CA THR A 266 -11.67 -46.68 -15.13
C THR A 266 -11.87 -48.11 -15.64
N ARG A 267 -10.92 -49.03 -15.41
CA ARG A 267 -11.07 -50.46 -15.75
C ARG A 267 -12.20 -51.12 -14.95
N LYS A 268 -12.28 -50.88 -13.63
CA LYS A 268 -13.37 -51.35 -12.76
C LYS A 268 -14.74 -50.88 -13.30
N THR A 269 -14.89 -49.58 -13.51
CA THR A 269 -16.18 -48.97 -13.90
C THR A 269 -16.62 -49.45 -15.29
N ARG A 270 -15.68 -49.58 -16.24
CA ARG A 270 -15.96 -50.18 -17.57
C ARG A 270 -16.37 -51.65 -17.45
N ALA A 271 -15.62 -52.48 -16.72
CA ALA A 271 -15.96 -53.89 -16.54
C ALA A 271 -17.34 -54.08 -15.89
N GLN A 272 -17.65 -53.32 -14.85
CA GLN A 272 -18.97 -53.33 -14.20
C GLN A 272 -20.10 -52.88 -15.16
N SER A 273 -19.87 -51.86 -16.00
CA SER A 273 -20.86 -51.43 -17.01
C SER A 273 -21.10 -52.46 -18.12
N VAL A 274 -20.06 -53.21 -18.51
CA VAL A 274 -20.13 -54.26 -19.54
C VAL A 274 -20.95 -55.46 -19.06
N LEU A 275 -20.71 -55.89 -17.82
CA LEU A 275 -21.35 -57.07 -17.21
C LEU A 275 -22.85 -56.89 -16.93
N LEU A 276 -23.40 -55.69 -17.18
CA LEU A 276 -24.82 -55.35 -17.07
C LEU A 276 -25.55 -55.33 -18.43
N GLY A 277 -24.81 -55.43 -19.54
CA GLY A 277 -25.35 -55.48 -20.90
C GLY A 277 -25.88 -56.87 -21.30
N LYS A 278 -26.61 -56.95 -22.43
CA LYS A 278 -27.19 -58.20 -22.95
C LYS A 278 -26.18 -59.16 -23.63
N SER A 279 -24.91 -58.80 -23.77
CA SER A 279 -23.90 -59.59 -24.48
C SER A 279 -23.40 -60.78 -23.66
N LYS A 280 -23.54 -62.01 -24.20
CA LYS A 280 -23.07 -63.25 -23.57
C LYS A 280 -21.54 -63.42 -23.56
N GLU A 281 -20.81 -62.60 -24.32
CA GLU A 281 -19.37 -62.77 -24.50
C GLU A 281 -18.56 -61.65 -23.83
N VAL A 282 -17.81 -62.04 -22.80
CA VAL A 282 -16.94 -61.15 -22.01
C VAL A 282 -15.69 -60.73 -22.80
N GLY A 283 -15.30 -61.50 -23.83
CA GLY A 283 -14.08 -61.31 -24.61
C GLY A 283 -14.06 -60.02 -25.45
N GLU A 284 -15.02 -59.85 -26.37
CA GLU A 284 -15.06 -58.70 -27.28
C GLU A 284 -15.18 -57.36 -26.55
N ALA A 285 -16.01 -57.33 -25.50
CA ALA A 285 -16.18 -56.14 -24.67
C ALA A 285 -14.91 -55.79 -23.88
N SER A 286 -14.10 -56.79 -23.49
CA SER A 286 -12.78 -56.57 -22.88
C SER A 286 -11.77 -55.97 -23.89
N ALA A 287 -11.77 -56.47 -25.13
CA ALA A 287 -10.92 -55.95 -26.20
C ALA A 287 -11.24 -54.47 -26.54
N ALA A 288 -12.53 -54.10 -26.57
CA ALA A 288 -12.95 -52.71 -26.77
C ALA A 288 -12.55 -51.77 -25.61
N VAL A 289 -12.52 -52.28 -24.37
CA VAL A 289 -12.09 -51.52 -23.17
C VAL A 289 -10.59 -51.19 -23.22
N SER A 290 -9.78 -52.04 -23.86
CA SER A 290 -8.33 -51.87 -24.01
C SER A 290 -7.93 -50.70 -24.91
N LYS A 291 -8.67 -50.45 -26.00
CA LYS A 291 -8.32 -49.44 -27.03
C LYS A 291 -8.70 -47.98 -26.70
N SER A 292 -9.26 -47.69 -25.52
CA SER A 292 -9.82 -46.38 -25.17
C SER A 292 -9.07 -45.69 -24.03
N SER A 293 -8.69 -44.43 -24.22
CA SER A 293 -7.89 -43.61 -23.29
C SER A 293 -8.33 -43.75 -21.82
N MET A 294 -7.34 -44.03 -20.96
CA MET A 294 -7.53 -44.38 -19.55
C MET A 294 -7.70 -43.17 -18.62
N TYR A 295 -7.41 -41.95 -19.08
CA TYR A 295 -7.45 -40.71 -18.28
C TYR A 295 -8.59 -39.74 -18.67
N LYS A 296 -9.52 -40.15 -19.55
CA LYS A 296 -10.71 -39.35 -19.85
C LYS A 296 -11.55 -39.12 -18.59
N GLY A 297 -11.83 -37.85 -18.28
CA GLY A 297 -12.52 -37.43 -17.05
C GLY A 297 -11.60 -37.07 -15.86
N LEU A 298 -10.27 -37.15 -16.01
CA LEU A 298 -9.32 -36.83 -14.93
C LEU A 298 -9.50 -35.39 -14.38
N SER A 299 -9.75 -34.41 -15.25
CA SER A 299 -10.02 -33.02 -14.81
C SER A 299 -11.26 -32.90 -13.92
N ILE A 300 -12.29 -33.71 -14.16
CA ILE A 300 -13.52 -33.71 -13.37
C ILE A 300 -13.28 -34.31 -11.98
N ILE A 301 -12.49 -35.39 -11.87
CA ILE A 301 -12.15 -35.95 -10.55
C ILE A 301 -11.27 -34.99 -9.74
N LEU A 302 -10.37 -34.23 -10.38
CA LEU A 302 -9.59 -33.18 -9.71
C LEU A 302 -10.48 -32.04 -9.18
N ILE A 303 -11.41 -31.53 -10.01
CA ILE A 303 -12.40 -30.51 -9.58
C ILE A 303 -13.28 -31.06 -8.45
N ARG A 304 -13.77 -32.30 -8.57
CA ARG A 304 -14.51 -33.01 -7.50
C ARG A 304 -13.69 -33.05 -6.21
N THR A 305 -12.40 -33.34 -6.31
CA THR A 305 -11.51 -33.47 -5.15
C THR A 305 -11.32 -32.13 -4.46
N GLY A 306 -11.12 -31.05 -5.21
CA GLY A 306 -11.11 -29.69 -4.69
C GLY A 306 -12.40 -29.32 -3.94
N VAL A 307 -13.56 -29.50 -4.58
CA VAL A 307 -14.88 -29.21 -3.97
C VAL A 307 -15.13 -30.08 -2.73
N ASN A 308 -14.85 -31.37 -2.80
CA ASN A 308 -15.01 -32.31 -1.69
C ASN A 308 -14.15 -31.93 -0.48
N ASN A 309 -12.92 -31.49 -0.72
CA ASN A 309 -11.99 -31.11 0.34
C ASN A 309 -12.35 -29.76 0.94
N MET A 310 -12.79 -28.80 0.11
CA MET A 310 -13.32 -27.51 0.57
C MET A 310 -14.52 -27.69 1.51
N ILE A 311 -15.37 -28.70 1.31
CA ILE A 311 -16.54 -28.97 2.17
C ILE A 311 -16.19 -29.81 3.41
N LEU A 312 -15.27 -30.79 3.29
CA LEU A 312 -14.88 -31.67 4.39
C LEU A 312 -13.87 -31.05 5.36
N LEU A 313 -13.08 -30.07 4.93
CA LEU A 313 -12.05 -29.43 5.75
C LEU A 313 -12.53 -28.15 6.45
N ILE A 314 -13.81 -27.78 6.33
CA ILE A 314 -14.43 -26.73 7.17
C ILE A 314 -14.43 -27.22 8.62
N PRO A 315 -13.62 -26.65 9.53
CA PRO A 315 -13.67 -27.04 10.93
C PRO A 315 -15.02 -26.56 11.49
N ASN A 316 -15.81 -27.47 12.06
CA ASN A 316 -17.16 -27.21 12.55
C ASN A 316 -18.21 -26.87 11.48
N GLY A 317 -18.60 -27.88 10.69
CA GLY A 317 -19.87 -27.91 9.93
C GLY A 317 -21.17 -27.82 10.77
N GLY A 318 -21.10 -27.29 12.00
CA GLY A 318 -22.22 -26.88 12.84
C GLY A 318 -22.33 -25.36 13.04
N HIS A 319 -21.55 -24.56 12.31
CA HIS A 319 -21.74 -23.09 12.21
C HIS A 319 -22.17 -22.70 10.79
N PHE A 320 -21.37 -23.01 9.76
CA PHE A 320 -21.65 -22.59 8.37
C PHE A 320 -23.02 -22.99 7.77
N ALA A 321 -23.61 -24.11 8.18
CA ALA A 321 -24.95 -24.50 7.71
C ALA A 321 -26.08 -23.69 8.36
N CYS A 322 -25.84 -23.10 9.54
CA CYS A 322 -26.67 -22.05 10.08
C CYS A 322 -26.32 -20.72 9.36
N ASP A 323 -25.04 -20.36 9.30
CA ASP A 323 -24.55 -19.06 8.83
C ASP A 323 -24.91 -18.72 7.38
N ALA A 324 -25.06 -19.70 6.47
CA ALA A 324 -25.57 -19.46 5.11
C ALA A 324 -27.05 -19.01 5.05
N SER A 325 -27.84 -19.27 6.11
CA SER A 325 -29.20 -18.73 6.29
C SER A 325 -29.24 -17.49 7.22
N HIS A 326 -28.06 -17.03 7.64
CA HIS A 326 -27.85 -16.09 8.73
C HIS A 326 -27.00 -14.88 8.27
N ALA A 327 -26.21 -14.99 7.20
CA ALA A 327 -25.56 -13.86 6.52
C ALA A 327 -26.55 -12.79 5.96
N SER A 328 -27.86 -13.01 6.08
CA SER A 328 -28.91 -11.99 5.91
C SER A 328 -29.94 -11.96 7.05
N THR A 329 -29.65 -12.62 8.19
CA THR A 329 -30.61 -12.89 9.28
C THR A 329 -30.03 -13.13 10.70
N THR A 330 -28.72 -12.97 10.99
CA THR A 330 -28.15 -13.19 12.36
C THR A 330 -28.23 -11.99 13.31
N THR A 331 -28.83 -10.86 12.93
CA THR A 331 -28.98 -9.71 13.86
C THR A 331 -30.08 -9.93 14.90
N MET A 332 -30.93 -10.95 14.75
CA MET A 332 -32.25 -11.04 15.41
C MET A 332 -32.44 -12.25 16.36
N THR A 333 -31.44 -12.65 17.15
CA THR A 333 -31.59 -13.69 18.21
C THR A 333 -31.02 -13.34 19.59
N SER A 334 -30.48 -12.13 19.77
CA SER A 334 -29.78 -11.65 20.98
C SER A 334 -30.60 -10.63 21.80
N ASN A 335 -30.31 -10.53 23.11
CA ASN A 335 -30.83 -9.50 24.02
C ASN A 335 -29.96 -8.22 24.04
N ILE A 336 -28.94 -8.14 23.19
CA ILE A 336 -27.88 -7.10 23.20
C ILE A 336 -27.53 -6.74 21.74
N LEU A 337 -27.36 -5.44 21.49
CA LEU A 337 -26.96 -4.90 20.20
C LEU A 337 -25.42 -4.84 20.11
N GLN A 338 -24.86 -5.17 18.94
CA GLN A 338 -23.42 -5.09 18.67
C GLN A 338 -23.13 -4.10 17.55
N VAL A 339 -22.03 -3.36 17.63
CA VAL A 339 -21.60 -2.43 16.58
C VAL A 339 -20.97 -3.23 15.41
N PRO A 340 -21.46 -3.08 14.17
CA PRO A 340 -20.90 -3.78 13.01
C PRO A 340 -19.60 -3.14 12.52
N PHE A 341 -18.74 -3.93 11.87
CA PHE A 341 -17.51 -3.43 11.25
C PHE A 341 -17.79 -2.61 9.99
N ARG A 342 -17.08 -1.49 9.83
CA ARG A 342 -16.89 -0.87 8.51
C ARG A 342 -15.98 -1.75 7.67
N ARG A 343 -16.22 -1.76 6.36
CA ARG A 343 -15.44 -2.53 5.39
C ARG A 343 -14.63 -1.57 4.51
N SER A 344 -13.46 -2.01 4.05
CA SER A 344 -12.62 -1.34 3.06
C SER A 344 -12.05 -2.41 2.12
N HIS A 345 -11.52 -1.99 0.97
CA HIS A 345 -10.70 -2.87 0.13
C HIS A 345 -9.20 -2.56 0.31
N ALA A 346 -8.36 -3.50 -0.16
CA ALA A 346 -6.91 -3.31 -0.21
C ALA A 346 -6.57 -2.22 -1.23
N ILE A 347 -5.67 -1.32 -0.84
CA ILE A 347 -5.08 -0.28 -1.68
C ILE A 347 -3.58 -0.24 -1.37
N SER A 348 -2.79 0.22 -2.33
CA SER A 348 -1.35 0.41 -2.13
C SER A 348 -1.09 1.77 -1.49
N LEU A 349 -0.77 1.78 -0.21
CA LEU A 349 -0.32 2.98 0.50
C LEU A 349 1.19 3.20 0.24
N SER A 350 1.94 2.13 -0.02
CA SER A 350 3.35 2.21 -0.40
C SER A 350 3.59 3.01 -1.68
N ASP A 351 2.78 2.85 -2.74
CA ASP A 351 2.97 3.56 -4.01
C ASP A 351 2.86 5.09 -3.85
N ALA A 352 1.87 5.57 -3.10
CA ALA A 352 1.68 7.01 -2.89
C ALA A 352 2.71 7.59 -1.92
N ILE A 353 3.08 6.87 -0.85
CA ILE A 353 4.20 7.29 0.01
C ILE A 353 5.49 7.32 -0.81
N THR A 354 5.71 6.38 -1.74
CA THR A 354 6.85 6.35 -2.67
C THR A 354 6.85 7.57 -3.60
N GLN A 355 5.71 7.92 -4.18
CA GLN A 355 5.55 9.14 -4.99
C GLN A 355 5.74 10.43 -4.18
N TYR A 356 5.29 10.46 -2.92
CA TYR A 356 5.48 11.60 -2.04
C TYR A 356 6.94 11.75 -1.60
N ILE A 357 7.61 10.65 -1.23
CA ILE A 357 9.05 10.63 -0.92
C ILE A 357 9.86 11.10 -2.13
N SER A 358 9.65 10.51 -3.31
CA SER A 358 10.40 10.88 -4.52
C SER A 358 10.14 12.30 -5.05
N SER A 359 9.00 12.91 -4.73
CA SER A 359 8.66 14.27 -5.20
C SER A 359 8.91 15.38 -4.16
N LYS A 360 9.01 15.04 -2.86
CA LYS A 360 9.15 16.01 -1.76
C LYS A 360 10.37 15.79 -0.87
N TYR A 361 11.08 14.66 -0.94
CA TYR A 361 12.26 14.39 -0.13
C TYR A 361 13.46 14.11 -1.03
N ASP A 362 14.63 14.60 -0.64
CA ASP A 362 15.90 14.32 -1.34
C ASP A 362 16.49 12.96 -0.93
N GLN A 363 15.62 11.94 -0.83
CA GLN A 363 15.96 10.59 -0.39
C GLN A 363 15.27 9.57 -1.29
N ARG A 364 16.01 8.55 -1.74
CA ARG A 364 15.44 7.51 -2.61
C ARG A 364 14.43 6.66 -1.83
N PRO A 365 13.21 6.41 -2.37
CA PRO A 365 12.23 5.54 -1.71
C PRO A 365 12.75 4.13 -1.38
N ASP A 366 13.70 3.61 -2.18
CA ASP A 366 14.36 2.31 -1.96
C ASP A 366 14.96 2.16 -0.55
N MET A 367 15.41 3.27 0.06
CA MET A 367 15.95 3.29 1.44
C MET A 367 14.91 2.89 2.50
N PHE A 368 13.62 2.93 2.14
CA PHE A 368 12.46 2.66 3.00
C PHE A 368 11.62 1.49 2.49
N ALA A 369 12.14 0.66 1.57
CA ALA A 369 11.40 -0.45 0.98
C ALA A 369 10.79 -1.41 2.03
N ASP A 370 11.51 -1.69 3.12
CA ASP A 370 11.00 -2.50 4.23
C ASP A 370 9.83 -1.80 4.96
N ASP A 371 9.96 -0.50 5.27
CA ASP A 371 8.91 0.27 5.94
C ASP A 371 7.64 0.39 5.07
N LEU A 372 7.82 0.55 3.76
CA LEU A 372 6.77 0.57 2.74
C LEU A 372 6.03 -0.78 2.66
N LEU A 373 6.75 -1.91 2.70
CA LEU A 373 6.15 -3.24 2.75
C LEU A 373 5.44 -3.52 4.08
N ILE A 374 5.94 -2.97 5.20
CA ILE A 374 5.32 -3.14 6.52
C ILE A 374 4.02 -2.33 6.61
N ILE A 375 3.97 -1.08 6.13
CA ILE A 375 2.75 -0.27 6.24
C ILE A 375 1.58 -0.87 5.44
N ASP A 376 1.83 -1.36 4.22
CA ASP A 376 0.81 -2.07 3.43
C ASP A 376 0.38 -3.38 4.09
N ARG A 377 1.31 -4.12 4.70
CA ARG A 377 0.97 -5.34 5.46
C ARG A 377 0.08 -5.00 6.66
N LEU A 378 0.43 -3.99 7.45
CA LEU A 378 -0.34 -3.56 8.62
C LEU A 378 -1.74 -3.10 8.22
N ARG A 379 -1.88 -2.31 7.14
CA ARG A 379 -3.19 -1.90 6.59
C ARG A 379 -4.04 -3.11 6.20
N ASN A 380 -3.47 -4.03 5.43
CA ASN A 380 -4.16 -5.24 5.00
C ASN A 380 -4.53 -6.14 6.19
N GLU A 381 -3.67 -6.30 7.19
CA GLU A 381 -3.99 -7.05 8.41
C GLU A 381 -5.10 -6.39 9.24
N ALA A 382 -5.15 -5.06 9.30
CA ALA A 382 -6.16 -4.30 10.02
C ALA A 382 -7.56 -4.38 9.36
N ILE A 383 -7.64 -4.24 8.03
CA ILE A 383 -8.91 -4.26 7.28
C ILE A 383 -9.53 -5.68 7.21
N ASN A 384 -8.68 -6.71 7.29
CA ASN A 384 -9.13 -8.10 7.38
C ASN A 384 -9.59 -8.50 8.79
N VAL A 385 -9.56 -7.62 9.80
CA VAL A 385 -10.20 -7.85 11.10
C VAL A 385 -11.72 -7.65 10.97
N GLN A 386 -12.40 -8.69 10.45
CA GLN A 386 -13.87 -8.73 10.32
C GLN A 386 -14.52 -9.81 11.21
N GLU A 387 -13.71 -10.56 11.97
CA GLU A 387 -14.17 -11.56 12.93
C GLU A 387 -13.80 -11.16 14.37
N PRO A 388 -14.67 -11.41 15.37
CA PRO A 388 -14.42 -11.03 16.76
C PRO A 388 -13.39 -11.95 17.43
N HIS A 389 -12.11 -11.58 17.32
CA HIS A 389 -11.01 -12.28 17.98
C HIS A 389 -10.01 -11.32 18.64
N VAL A 390 -9.45 -11.72 19.79
CA VAL A 390 -8.57 -10.88 20.62
C VAL A 390 -7.29 -10.45 19.89
N SER A 391 -6.77 -11.27 18.96
CA SER A 391 -5.62 -10.88 18.12
C SER A 391 -5.90 -9.70 17.18
N GLY A 392 -7.17 -9.45 16.84
CA GLY A 392 -7.58 -8.28 16.05
C GLY A 392 -7.30 -6.96 16.76
N ILE A 393 -7.32 -6.94 18.09
CA ILE A 393 -7.03 -5.74 18.90
C ILE A 393 -5.61 -5.27 18.62
N SER A 394 -4.63 -6.17 18.73
CA SER A 394 -3.21 -5.86 18.50
C SER A 394 -2.97 -5.33 17.08
N ARG A 395 -3.60 -5.93 16.06
CA ARG A 395 -3.48 -5.47 14.66
C ARG A 395 -4.04 -4.05 14.46
N LEU A 396 -5.27 -3.80 14.91
CA LEU A 396 -5.93 -2.49 14.76
C LEU A 396 -5.19 -1.39 15.53
N VAL A 397 -4.78 -1.67 16.78
CA VAL A 397 -4.03 -0.73 17.62
C VAL A 397 -2.64 -0.45 17.05
N THR A 398 -1.92 -1.46 16.57
CA THR A 398 -0.59 -1.26 15.94
C THR A 398 -0.71 -0.39 14.71
N TYR A 399 -1.68 -0.63 13.82
CA TYR A 399 -1.86 0.19 12.64
C TYR A 399 -2.32 1.62 12.97
N ALA A 400 -3.23 1.79 13.93
CA ALA A 400 -3.65 3.11 14.42
C ALA A 400 -2.47 3.92 15.02
N ALA A 401 -1.58 3.27 15.77
CA ALA A 401 -0.37 3.90 16.31
C ALA A 401 0.57 4.37 15.21
N GLN A 402 0.81 3.53 14.19
CA GLN A 402 1.64 3.90 13.03
C GLN A 402 1.00 5.02 12.20
N LEU A 403 -0.33 5.04 12.02
CA LEU A 403 -1.02 6.16 11.37
C LEU A 403 -0.88 7.48 12.16
N LYS A 404 -0.99 7.43 13.49
CA LYS A 404 -0.79 8.60 14.37
C LYS A 404 0.65 9.13 14.29
N TRP A 405 1.64 8.22 14.19
CA TRP A 405 3.04 8.58 13.96
C TRP A 405 3.31 9.15 12.56
N LEU A 406 2.76 8.53 11.51
CA LEU A 406 2.86 9.01 10.13
C LEU A 406 2.31 10.43 9.97
N GLY A 407 1.24 10.79 10.70
CA GLY A 407 0.67 12.14 10.70
C GLY A 407 1.59 13.26 11.21
N GLY A 408 2.71 12.94 11.87
CA GLY A 408 3.76 13.90 12.21
C GLY A 408 4.82 14.07 11.11
N LYS A 409 4.98 13.08 10.21
CA LYS A 409 6.00 13.07 9.15
C LYS A 409 5.47 13.42 7.77
N PHE A 410 4.22 13.09 7.50
CA PHE A 410 3.53 13.29 6.23
C PHE A 410 2.36 14.27 6.40
N PRO A 411 1.98 15.03 5.36
CA PRO A 411 0.77 15.84 5.40
C PRO A 411 -0.47 14.96 5.56
N VAL A 412 -1.59 15.58 5.94
CA VAL A 412 -2.90 14.89 6.06
C VAL A 412 -3.30 14.21 4.74
N ASP A 413 -2.97 14.82 3.60
CA ASP A 413 -3.34 14.37 2.26
C ASP A 413 -2.11 13.78 1.55
N VAL A 414 -1.98 12.44 1.55
CA VAL A 414 -0.79 11.73 0.99
C VAL A 414 -0.93 11.42 -0.51
N GLY A 415 -2.14 11.53 -1.07
CA GLY A 415 -2.45 11.15 -2.46
C GLY A 415 -3.13 9.80 -2.60
N VAL A 416 -3.68 9.24 -1.50
CA VAL A 416 -4.40 7.96 -1.48
C VAL A 416 -5.84 8.20 -1.09
N GLU A 417 -6.78 7.91 -1.98
CA GLU A 417 -8.19 7.83 -1.60
C GLU A 417 -8.45 6.57 -0.77
N PHE A 418 -8.78 6.75 0.52
CA PHE A 418 -9.13 5.67 1.44
C PHE A 418 -10.63 5.32 1.33
N PRO A 419 -11.03 4.13 0.84
CA PRO A 419 -12.41 3.84 0.50
C PRO A 419 -13.11 2.98 1.56
N TRP A 420 -14.03 3.58 2.32
CA TRP A 420 -14.73 2.93 3.44
C TRP A 420 -16.24 2.82 3.24
N TYR A 421 -16.79 1.64 3.47
CA TYR A 421 -18.22 1.38 3.49
C TYR A 421 -18.80 1.73 4.88
N PRO A 422 -19.87 2.53 4.97
CA PRO A 422 -20.55 2.82 6.23
C PRO A 422 -21.03 1.57 6.99
N ALA A 423 -20.95 1.65 8.32
CA ALA A 423 -21.48 0.65 9.25
C ALA A 423 -22.98 0.84 9.51
N PHE A 424 -23.44 2.08 9.47
CA PHE A 424 -24.83 2.50 9.69
C PHE A 424 -25.34 3.39 8.53
N GLY A 425 -26.62 3.78 8.56
CA GLY A 425 -27.27 4.58 7.52
C GLY A 425 -27.77 3.79 6.30
N PHE A 426 -28.34 4.51 5.33
CA PHE A 426 -29.05 3.92 4.18
C PHE A 426 -28.10 3.40 3.07
N ASN A 427 -26.87 3.93 3.00
CA ASN A 427 -25.94 3.74 1.88
C ASN A 427 -24.77 2.77 2.20
N THR A 428 -25.01 1.71 2.96
CA THR A 428 -23.98 0.72 3.37
C THR A 428 -23.33 -0.06 2.21
N THR A 429 -23.87 0.04 1.00
CA THR A 429 -23.36 -0.59 -0.23
C THR A 429 -22.44 0.30 -1.07
N ARG A 430 -22.31 1.60 -0.74
CA ARG A 430 -21.45 2.55 -1.47
C ARG A 430 -20.26 2.97 -0.59
N PRO A 431 -19.02 2.94 -1.09
CA PRO A 431 -17.88 3.44 -0.34
C PRO A 431 -17.88 4.98 -0.32
N ILE A 432 -17.47 5.55 0.81
CA ILE A 432 -17.04 6.93 0.96
C ILE A 432 -15.52 6.93 0.85
N SER A 433 -14.99 7.64 -0.14
CA SER A 433 -13.55 7.80 -0.36
C SER A 433 -13.10 9.19 0.09
N GLN A 434 -12.02 9.27 0.87
CA GLN A 434 -11.35 10.55 1.19
C GLN A 434 -9.83 10.36 1.14
N ASN A 435 -9.11 11.33 0.56
CA ASN A 435 -7.64 11.38 0.60
C ASN A 435 -7.17 12.07 1.88
N ASN A 436 -7.24 11.37 3.00
CA ASN A 436 -6.95 11.94 4.33
C ASN A 436 -6.50 10.83 5.31
N LEU A 437 -5.28 10.91 5.86
CA LEU A 437 -4.76 9.94 6.85
C LEU A 437 -5.58 9.90 8.15
N ARG A 438 -6.18 11.03 8.56
CA ARG A 438 -7.03 11.13 9.75
C ARG A 438 -8.38 10.44 9.51
N PHE A 439 -8.86 10.42 8.26
CA PHE A 439 -10.01 9.61 7.86
C PHE A 439 -9.71 8.11 7.98
N GLU A 440 -8.56 7.62 7.51
CA GLU A 440 -8.16 6.23 7.71
C GLU A 440 -8.08 5.89 9.21
N LEU A 441 -7.41 6.73 10.01
CA LEU A 441 -7.30 6.55 11.47
C LEU A 441 -8.68 6.47 12.16
N ALA A 442 -9.61 7.37 11.80
CA ALA A 442 -10.97 7.37 12.34
C ALA A 442 -11.71 6.05 12.06
N ASN A 443 -11.58 5.51 10.85
CA ASN A 443 -12.19 4.24 10.46
C ASN A 443 -11.58 3.03 11.18
N ILE A 444 -10.27 3.01 11.38
CA ILE A 444 -9.58 1.96 12.15
C ILE A 444 -9.98 2.00 13.63
N LEU A 445 -10.09 3.18 14.24
CA LEU A 445 -10.56 3.34 15.62
C LEU A 445 -12.03 2.94 15.79
N PHE A 446 -12.90 3.26 14.83
CA PHE A 446 -14.28 2.78 14.83
C PHE A 446 -14.34 1.24 14.74
N ASN A 447 -13.54 0.62 13.89
CA ASN A 447 -13.45 -0.84 13.82
C ASN A 447 -12.87 -1.46 15.11
N LEU A 448 -11.99 -0.76 15.83
CA LEU A 448 -11.52 -1.19 17.15
C LEU A 448 -12.65 -1.13 18.19
N ALA A 449 -13.47 -0.07 18.19
CA ALA A 449 -14.67 -0.01 19.03
C ALA A 449 -15.67 -1.12 18.70
N ALA A 450 -15.91 -1.38 17.40
CA ALA A 450 -16.75 -2.47 16.92
C ALA A 450 -16.22 -3.85 17.36
N LEU A 451 -14.91 -4.07 17.28
CA LEU A 451 -14.27 -5.29 17.76
C LEU A 451 -14.51 -5.50 19.26
N TYR A 452 -14.34 -4.47 20.09
CA TYR A 452 -14.62 -4.55 21.52
C TYR A 452 -16.11 -4.84 21.81
N SER A 453 -17.04 -4.23 21.07
CA SER A 453 -18.48 -4.50 21.18
C SER A 453 -18.82 -5.96 20.86
N GLN A 454 -18.27 -6.49 19.76
CA GLN A 454 -18.51 -7.89 19.36
C GLN A 454 -17.77 -8.90 20.24
N LEU A 455 -16.60 -8.55 20.79
CA LEU A 455 -15.92 -9.37 21.81
C LEU A 455 -16.75 -9.44 23.09
N ALA A 456 -17.32 -8.31 23.55
CA ALA A 456 -18.24 -8.27 24.69
C ALA A 456 -19.51 -9.11 24.46
N PHE A 457 -20.00 -9.16 23.21
CA PHE A 457 -21.11 -10.01 22.79
C PHE A 457 -20.74 -11.51 22.78
N SER A 458 -19.53 -11.87 22.33
CA SER A 458 -19.12 -13.28 22.22
C SER A 458 -18.76 -13.97 23.55
N VAL A 459 -18.47 -13.19 24.61
CA VAL A 459 -18.14 -13.71 25.94
C VAL A 459 -19.34 -14.39 26.61
N ASN A 460 -19.11 -15.55 27.25
CA ASN A 460 -20.16 -16.27 27.96
C ASN A 460 -20.65 -15.52 29.23
N ARG A 461 -21.83 -14.90 29.12
CA ARG A 461 -22.50 -14.15 30.20
C ARG A 461 -23.06 -15.00 31.34
N THR A 462 -23.03 -16.34 31.27
CA THR A 462 -23.56 -17.17 32.37
C THR A 462 -22.63 -17.22 33.60
N THR A 463 -21.36 -16.81 33.48
CA THR A 463 -20.37 -16.80 34.58
C THR A 463 -20.16 -15.38 35.13
N SER A 464 -19.78 -15.27 36.42
CA SER A 464 -19.56 -13.94 37.04
C SER A 464 -18.33 -13.24 36.43
N ASP A 465 -17.29 -14.03 36.09
CA ASP A 465 -16.10 -13.54 35.39
C ASP A 465 -16.38 -13.12 33.95
N GLY A 466 -17.23 -13.86 33.23
CA GLY A 466 -17.66 -13.50 31.88
C GLY A 466 -18.44 -12.19 31.84
N LEU A 467 -19.33 -11.95 32.81
CA LEU A 467 -20.01 -10.67 32.97
C LEU A 467 -19.03 -9.52 33.27
N LYS A 468 -18.01 -9.76 34.10
CA LYS A 468 -16.94 -8.78 34.37
C LYS A 468 -16.11 -8.47 33.12
N GLN A 469 -15.77 -9.49 32.34
CA GLN A 469 -15.00 -9.33 31.09
C GLN A 469 -15.82 -8.59 30.01
N ALA A 470 -17.09 -8.96 29.81
CA ALA A 470 -17.98 -8.27 28.87
C ALA A 470 -18.19 -6.81 29.27
N CYS A 471 -18.38 -6.51 30.56
CA CYS A 471 -18.44 -5.14 31.07
C CYS A 471 -17.19 -4.32 30.71
N ASN A 472 -15.99 -4.88 30.91
CA ASN A 472 -14.73 -4.21 30.58
C ASN A 472 -14.62 -3.92 29.07
N TYR A 473 -14.95 -4.89 28.20
CA TYR A 473 -14.94 -4.67 26.76
C TYR A 473 -15.95 -3.61 26.30
N PHE A 474 -17.16 -3.56 26.87
CA PHE A 474 -18.10 -2.47 26.56
C PHE A 474 -17.58 -1.09 27.03
N CYS A 475 -16.96 -0.99 28.21
CA CYS A 475 -16.35 0.25 28.69
C CYS A 475 -15.17 0.72 27.80
N GLN A 476 -14.38 -0.23 27.29
CA GLN A 476 -13.29 0.03 26.34
C GLN A 476 -13.84 0.48 24.98
N SER A 477 -14.89 -0.17 24.48
CA SER A 477 -15.58 0.22 23.25
C SER A 477 -16.11 1.66 23.32
N ALA A 478 -16.84 2.00 24.38
CA ALA A 478 -17.32 3.37 24.62
C ALA A 478 -16.17 4.38 24.76
N GLY A 479 -15.08 4.00 25.45
CA GLY A 479 -13.88 4.82 25.58
C GLY A 479 -13.18 5.13 24.25
N VAL A 480 -13.13 4.17 23.33
CA VAL A 480 -12.55 4.38 21.98
C VAL A 480 -13.45 5.30 21.13
N LEU A 481 -14.78 5.19 21.24
CA LEU A 481 -15.70 6.14 20.58
C LEU A 481 -15.60 7.56 21.16
N LEU A 482 -15.42 7.70 22.47
CA LEU A 482 -15.18 8.99 23.11
C LEU A 482 -13.88 9.64 22.61
N HIS A 483 -12.78 8.87 22.52
CA HIS A 483 -11.51 9.35 21.97
C HIS A 483 -11.64 9.76 20.49
N LEU A 484 -12.34 8.96 19.68
CA LEU A 484 -12.65 9.28 18.29
C LEU A 484 -13.39 10.62 18.17
N ARG A 485 -14.42 10.84 18.99
CA ARG A 485 -15.26 12.05 19.00
C ARG A 485 -14.52 13.29 19.52
N ALA A 486 -13.74 13.17 20.59
CA ALA A 486 -13.10 14.30 21.24
C ALA A 486 -11.78 14.72 20.58
N ASP A 487 -10.94 13.76 20.17
CA ASP A 487 -9.53 14.03 19.82
C ASP A 487 -9.21 13.85 18.33
N VAL A 488 -10.02 13.08 17.57
CA VAL A 488 -9.69 12.69 16.18
C VAL A 488 -10.60 13.36 15.15
N LEU A 489 -11.92 13.42 15.40
CA LEU A 489 -12.88 14.01 14.45
C LEU A 489 -12.82 15.54 14.29
N PRO A 490 -12.61 16.37 15.34
CA PRO A 490 -12.42 17.81 15.18
C PRO A 490 -11.23 18.13 14.26
N ASP A 491 -10.24 17.24 14.28
CA ASP A 491 -8.99 17.31 13.54
C ASP A 491 -9.12 16.87 12.07
N LEU A 492 -10.26 16.32 11.66
CA LEU A 492 -10.47 15.80 10.29
C LEU A 492 -10.50 16.91 9.22
N ARG A 493 -10.89 18.14 9.60
CA ARG A 493 -11.06 19.34 8.72
C ARG A 493 -12.05 19.19 7.55
N THR A 494 -12.71 18.05 7.44
CA THR A 494 -13.82 17.79 6.49
C THR A 494 -15.05 17.33 7.28
N SER A 495 -16.23 17.34 6.66
CA SER A 495 -17.45 16.83 7.29
C SER A 495 -17.33 15.32 7.59
N PRO A 496 -17.58 14.87 8.83
CA PRO A 496 -17.54 13.45 9.16
C PRO A 496 -18.64 12.67 8.41
N PRO A 497 -18.45 11.36 8.17
CA PRO A 497 -19.50 10.48 7.68
C PRO A 497 -20.75 10.47 8.56
N GLU A 498 -21.93 10.22 7.97
CA GLU A 498 -23.23 10.15 8.69
C GLU A 498 -23.21 9.16 9.88
N ASP A 499 -22.50 8.04 9.74
CA ASP A 499 -22.33 7.02 10.78
C ASP A 499 -21.25 7.33 11.83
N MET A 500 -20.55 8.45 11.66
CA MET A 500 -19.58 9.05 12.59
C MET A 500 -19.98 10.47 13.03
N ASP A 501 -21.21 10.90 12.72
CA ASP A 501 -21.75 12.16 13.23
C ASP A 501 -21.78 12.18 14.77
N GLU A 502 -21.71 13.37 15.35
CA GLU A 502 -21.59 13.53 16.80
C GLU A 502 -22.77 12.89 17.55
N MET A 503 -24.00 13.07 17.06
CA MET A 503 -25.19 12.48 17.69
C MET A 503 -25.18 10.94 17.58
N THR A 504 -24.72 10.41 16.45
CA THR A 504 -24.54 8.97 16.24
C THR A 504 -23.53 8.39 17.22
N LEU A 505 -22.36 9.02 17.37
CA LEU A 505 -21.30 8.56 18.27
C LEU A 505 -21.69 8.68 19.74
N GLN A 506 -22.35 9.78 20.15
CA GLN A 506 -22.87 9.92 21.52
C GLN A 506 -23.92 8.86 21.85
N SER A 507 -24.83 8.54 20.92
CA SER A 507 -25.81 7.46 21.10
C SER A 507 -25.13 6.09 21.28
N LEU A 508 -24.15 5.76 20.44
CA LEU A 508 -23.38 4.51 20.54
C LEU A 508 -22.56 4.45 21.84
N GLU A 509 -21.93 5.56 22.26
CA GLU A 509 -21.22 5.69 23.53
C GLU A 509 -22.14 5.33 24.71
N GLN A 510 -23.32 5.95 24.81
CA GLN A 510 -24.28 5.68 25.87
C GLN A 510 -24.90 4.28 25.79
N LEU A 511 -25.17 3.76 24.58
CA LEU A 511 -25.66 2.39 24.38
C LEU A 511 -24.68 1.34 24.95
N LEU A 512 -23.39 1.50 24.67
CA LEU A 512 -22.35 0.59 25.16
C LEU A 512 -22.17 0.71 26.68
N LEU A 513 -22.28 1.91 27.25
CA LEU A 513 -22.31 2.12 28.71
C LEU A 513 -23.55 1.51 29.37
N ALA A 514 -24.72 1.61 28.74
CA ALA A 514 -25.95 0.96 29.20
C ALA A 514 -25.78 -0.57 29.27
N GLN A 515 -25.21 -1.17 28.21
CA GLN A 515 -24.91 -2.59 28.14
C GLN A 515 -23.83 -3.03 29.14
N ALA A 516 -22.82 -2.20 29.39
CA ALA A 516 -21.80 -2.44 30.42
C ALA A 516 -22.42 -2.45 31.83
N GLN A 517 -23.24 -1.44 32.14
CA GLN A 517 -23.95 -1.34 33.42
C GLN A 517 -24.97 -2.48 33.57
N GLU A 518 -25.61 -2.93 32.47
CA GLU A 518 -26.46 -4.13 32.45
C GLU A 518 -25.66 -5.40 32.81
N CYS A 519 -24.43 -5.58 32.31
CA CYS A 519 -23.54 -6.67 32.75
C CYS A 519 -23.31 -6.62 34.26
N PHE A 520 -23.03 -5.43 34.80
CA PHE A 520 -22.76 -5.25 36.23
C PHE A 520 -24.02 -5.51 37.08
N TRP A 521 -25.20 -5.09 36.62
CA TRP A 521 -26.48 -5.39 37.25
C TRP A 521 -26.78 -6.90 37.24
N GLN A 522 -26.59 -7.59 36.10
CA GLN A 522 -26.76 -9.05 36.01
C GLN A 522 -25.82 -9.79 36.98
N LYS A 523 -24.58 -9.29 37.13
CA LYS A 523 -23.63 -9.79 38.13
C LYS A 523 -24.12 -9.55 39.56
N ALA A 524 -24.59 -8.34 39.88
CA ALA A 524 -25.12 -7.98 41.19
C ALA A 524 -26.33 -8.84 41.61
N VAL A 525 -27.23 -9.14 40.67
CA VAL A 525 -28.36 -10.06 40.88
C VAL A 525 -27.87 -11.48 41.15
N LYS A 526 -26.87 -11.96 40.39
CA LYS A 526 -26.34 -13.32 40.51
C LYS A 526 -25.54 -13.53 41.79
N ASP A 527 -24.78 -12.53 42.23
CA ASP A 527 -23.99 -12.55 43.45
C ASP A 527 -24.84 -12.33 44.72
N GLY A 528 -26.17 -12.14 44.58
CA GLY A 528 -27.09 -12.06 45.72
C GLY A 528 -26.98 -10.77 46.54
N LEU A 529 -26.63 -9.64 45.92
CA LEU A 529 -26.59 -8.35 46.61
C LEU A 529 -27.98 -7.89 47.08
N LYS A 530 -28.03 -7.02 48.10
CA LYS A 530 -29.28 -6.46 48.63
C LYS A 530 -30.11 -5.78 47.54
N ASP A 531 -31.42 -5.99 47.57
CA ASP A 531 -32.36 -5.48 46.55
C ASP A 531 -32.31 -3.96 46.38
N ALA A 532 -32.12 -3.18 47.44
CA ALA A 532 -31.88 -1.73 47.34
C ALA A 532 -30.64 -1.36 46.50
N SER A 533 -29.57 -2.15 46.54
CA SER A 533 -28.39 -1.92 45.69
C SER A 533 -28.67 -2.34 44.24
N ILE A 534 -29.39 -3.45 44.04
CA ILE A 534 -29.81 -3.91 42.71
C ILE A 534 -30.76 -2.89 42.05
N ALA A 535 -31.68 -2.29 42.81
CA ALA A 535 -32.58 -1.24 42.33
C ALA A 535 -31.84 0.02 41.88
N ARG A 536 -30.87 0.51 42.67
CA ARG A 536 -30.03 1.67 42.32
C ARG A 536 -29.16 1.44 41.09
N LEU A 537 -28.70 0.21 40.87
CA LEU A 537 -27.99 -0.20 39.65
C LEU A 537 -28.93 -0.23 38.44
N ALA A 538 -30.12 -0.83 38.57
CA ALA A 538 -31.12 -0.90 37.50
C ALA A 538 -31.60 0.50 37.06
N ALA A 539 -31.80 1.41 38.02
CA ALA A 539 -32.17 2.79 37.73
C ALA A 539 -31.14 3.46 36.79
N LYS A 540 -29.83 3.32 37.05
CA LYS A 540 -28.81 3.90 36.16
C LYS A 540 -28.67 3.17 34.81
N VAL A 541 -28.97 1.87 34.72
CA VAL A 541 -29.11 1.18 33.41
C VAL A 541 -30.24 1.82 32.59
N SER A 542 -31.39 2.07 33.24
CA SER A 542 -32.54 2.70 32.62
C SER A 542 -32.23 4.11 32.12
N ASP A 543 -31.56 4.95 32.94
CA ASP A 543 -31.14 6.30 32.54
C ASP A 543 -30.22 6.25 31.30
N PHE A 544 -29.20 5.37 31.27
CA PHE A 544 -28.30 5.27 30.10
C PHE A 544 -29.00 4.81 28.81
N TYR A 545 -29.97 3.90 28.88
CA TYR A 545 -30.76 3.52 27.69
C TYR A 545 -31.69 4.63 27.20
N ALA A 546 -32.20 5.51 28.08
CA ALA A 546 -32.94 6.71 27.67
C ALA A 546 -32.01 7.71 26.99
N GLU A 547 -30.87 8.05 27.62
CA GLU A 547 -29.87 8.96 27.05
C GLU A 547 -29.43 8.48 25.65
N ALA A 548 -29.15 7.18 25.48
CA ALA A 548 -28.80 6.59 24.19
C ALA A 548 -29.91 6.72 23.14
N GLY A 549 -31.18 6.56 23.54
CA GLY A 549 -32.35 6.73 22.67
C GLY A 549 -32.59 8.18 22.24
N ASP A 550 -32.45 9.14 23.17
CA ASP A 550 -32.61 10.57 22.90
C ASP A 550 -31.59 11.11 21.90
N TYR A 551 -30.36 10.59 21.91
CA TYR A 551 -29.36 10.87 20.88
C TYR A 551 -29.63 10.09 19.58
N ALA A 552 -30.14 8.85 19.66
CA ALA A 552 -30.47 8.05 18.49
C ALA A 552 -31.57 8.69 17.62
N VAL A 553 -32.60 9.27 18.23
CA VAL A 553 -33.69 9.98 17.52
C VAL A 553 -33.18 11.21 16.77
N LYS A 554 -32.05 11.80 17.18
CA LYS A 554 -31.40 12.95 16.52
C LYS A 554 -30.41 12.53 15.44
N SER A 555 -30.06 11.24 15.34
CA SER A 555 -29.15 10.69 14.33
C SER A 555 -29.91 10.27 13.08
N ASN A 556 -29.36 10.58 11.91
CA ASN A 556 -29.86 10.10 10.62
C ASN A 556 -29.37 8.68 10.25
N ALA A 557 -28.42 8.11 11.01
CA ALA A 557 -27.75 6.86 10.68
C ALA A 557 -28.29 5.64 11.47
N ILE A 558 -28.80 5.85 12.67
CA ILE A 558 -29.29 4.76 13.54
C ILE A 558 -30.68 4.29 13.08
N SER A 559 -30.88 2.98 12.98
CA SER A 559 -32.16 2.43 12.50
C SER A 559 -33.27 2.55 13.57
N PRO A 560 -34.54 2.72 13.16
CA PRO A 560 -35.67 2.75 14.10
C PRO A 560 -35.74 1.51 15.00
N GLU A 561 -35.35 0.34 14.50
CA GLU A 561 -35.30 -0.91 15.28
C GLU A 561 -34.40 -0.78 16.52
N TRP A 562 -33.27 -0.08 16.41
CA TRP A 562 -32.36 0.17 17.53
C TRP A 562 -32.97 1.17 18.52
N ILE A 563 -33.66 2.21 18.04
CA ILE A 563 -34.37 3.19 18.87
C ILE A 563 -35.45 2.50 19.71
N HIS A 564 -36.31 1.69 19.07
CA HIS A 564 -37.36 0.94 19.75
C HIS A 564 -36.77 -0.09 20.74
N HIS A 565 -35.64 -0.73 20.42
CA HIS A 565 -34.93 -1.61 21.35
C HIS A 565 -34.42 -0.85 22.60
N MET A 566 -33.80 0.33 22.43
CA MET A 566 -33.32 1.15 23.54
C MET A 566 -34.47 1.63 24.43
N THR A 567 -35.58 2.09 23.82
CA THR A 567 -36.80 2.51 24.53
C THR A 567 -37.40 1.37 25.36
N ALA A 568 -37.49 0.16 24.78
CA ALA A 568 -37.97 -1.02 25.48
C ALA A 568 -37.05 -1.44 26.64
N LYS A 569 -35.73 -1.37 26.45
CA LYS A 569 -34.72 -1.63 27.49
C LYS A 569 -34.78 -0.60 28.62
N HIS A 570 -34.94 0.68 28.29
CA HIS A 570 -35.14 1.75 29.26
C HIS A 570 -36.31 1.43 30.21
N HIS A 571 -37.49 1.15 29.65
CA HIS A 571 -38.69 0.82 30.42
C HIS A 571 -38.58 -0.53 31.16
N HIS A 572 -37.91 -1.54 30.57
CA HIS A 572 -37.61 -2.81 31.25
C HIS A 572 -36.79 -2.58 32.54
N PHE A 573 -35.73 -1.79 32.47
CA PHE A 573 -34.88 -1.51 33.63
C PHE A 573 -35.51 -0.54 34.63
N ALA A 574 -36.36 0.39 34.19
CA ALA A 574 -37.20 1.20 35.07
C ALA A 574 -38.15 0.31 35.90
N ALA A 575 -38.84 -0.63 35.24
CA ALA A 575 -39.70 -1.60 35.90
C ALA A 575 -38.92 -2.49 36.87
N ALA A 576 -37.76 -3.01 36.46
CA ALA A 576 -36.90 -3.84 37.30
C ALA A 576 -36.36 -3.09 38.52
N ALA A 577 -36.07 -1.79 38.39
CA ALA A 577 -35.66 -0.93 39.51
C ALA A 577 -36.79 -0.79 40.54
N GLN A 578 -38.02 -0.48 40.10
CA GLN A 578 -39.17 -0.36 41.00
C GLN A 578 -39.54 -1.71 41.65
N TYR A 579 -39.48 -2.82 40.90
CA TYR A 579 -39.74 -4.16 41.44
C TYR A 579 -38.72 -4.55 42.54
N ARG A 580 -37.43 -4.28 42.32
CA ARG A 580 -36.41 -4.53 43.34
C ARG A 580 -36.57 -3.61 44.54
N GLN A 581 -36.96 -2.35 44.32
CA GLN A 581 -37.21 -1.41 45.40
C GLN A 581 -38.49 -1.75 46.20
N SER A 582 -39.51 -2.40 45.61
CA SER A 582 -40.66 -2.91 46.37
C SER A 582 -40.28 -4.08 47.28
N LEU A 583 -39.32 -4.94 46.91
CA LEU A 583 -38.82 -6.00 47.80
C LEU A 583 -38.05 -5.42 49.01
N ASP A 584 -37.30 -4.34 48.84
CA ASP A 584 -36.67 -3.60 49.95
C ASP A 584 -37.73 -2.89 50.83
N CYS A 585 -38.84 -2.41 50.27
CA CYS A 585 -39.99 -1.91 51.04
C CYS A 585 -40.67 -3.03 51.84
N LEU A 586 -40.81 -4.24 51.28
CA LEU A 586 -41.33 -5.44 51.95
C LEU A 586 -40.45 -5.84 53.14
N GLU A 587 -39.12 -5.92 52.97
CA GLU A 587 -38.17 -6.20 54.06
C GLU A 587 -38.31 -5.16 55.20
N LYS A 588 -38.56 -3.89 54.85
CA LYS A 588 -38.77 -2.77 55.77
C LYS A 588 -40.21 -2.63 56.27
N ARG A 589 -41.12 -3.56 55.94
CA ARG A 589 -42.54 -3.58 56.34
C ARG A 589 -43.35 -2.35 55.89
N LYS A 590 -42.95 -1.73 54.77
CA LYS A 590 -43.59 -0.55 54.16
C LYS A 590 -44.61 -0.96 53.10
N TYR A 591 -45.65 -1.69 53.49
CA TYR A 591 -46.59 -2.36 52.57
C TYR A 591 -47.36 -1.40 51.63
N GLY A 592 -47.66 -0.17 52.07
CA GLY A 592 -48.26 0.85 51.21
C GLY A 592 -47.32 1.29 50.06
N GLU A 593 -46.06 1.58 50.38
CA GLU A 593 -45.02 1.93 49.38
C GLU A 593 -44.72 0.75 48.44
N GLU A 594 -44.75 -0.49 48.96
CA GLU A 594 -44.58 -1.71 48.16
C GLU A 594 -45.65 -1.80 47.05
N VAL A 595 -46.93 -1.68 47.39
CA VAL A 595 -48.04 -1.71 46.41
C VAL A 595 -47.91 -0.56 45.40
N ALA A 596 -47.55 0.65 45.84
CA ALA A 596 -47.35 1.79 44.94
C ALA A 596 -46.21 1.55 43.93
N ARG A 597 -45.08 0.97 44.35
CA ARG A 597 -43.94 0.66 43.48
C ARG A 597 -44.21 -0.53 42.56
N LEU A 598 -44.96 -1.53 43.00
CA LEU A 598 -45.39 -2.64 42.14
C LEU A 598 -46.35 -2.17 41.04
N ARG A 599 -47.28 -1.24 41.33
CA ARG A 599 -48.12 -0.59 40.32
C ARG A 599 -47.30 0.22 39.31
N ASP A 600 -46.29 0.97 39.76
CA ASP A 600 -45.40 1.72 38.86
C ASP A 600 -44.51 0.80 38.00
N SER A 601 -44.08 -0.33 38.57
CA SER A 601 -43.37 -1.39 37.83
C SER A 601 -44.26 -1.99 36.74
N GLU A 602 -45.51 -2.36 37.05
CA GLU A 602 -46.46 -2.90 36.06
C GLU A 602 -46.75 -1.90 34.94
N ALA A 603 -46.93 -0.62 35.26
CA ALA A 603 -47.08 0.44 34.27
C ALA A 603 -45.86 0.52 33.34
N CYS A 604 -44.64 0.55 33.88
CA CYS A 604 -43.41 0.57 33.08
C CYS A 604 -43.27 -0.67 32.17
N VAL A 605 -43.65 -1.88 32.64
CA VAL A 605 -43.62 -3.08 31.77
C VAL A 605 -44.67 -2.99 30.65
N ASN A 606 -45.85 -2.42 30.93
CA ASN A 606 -46.88 -2.23 29.91
C ASN A 606 -46.46 -1.21 28.84
N GLU A 607 -45.75 -0.15 29.20
CA GLU A 607 -45.12 0.76 28.24
C GLU A 607 -44.07 0.04 27.37
N ALA A 608 -43.16 -0.72 27.99
CA ALA A 608 -42.16 -1.51 27.26
C ALA A 608 -42.77 -2.52 26.27
N LEU A 609 -43.95 -3.06 26.59
CA LEU A 609 -44.67 -4.01 25.74
C LEU A 609 -45.40 -3.36 24.55
N LYS A 610 -45.60 -2.04 24.52
CA LYS A 610 -46.12 -1.35 23.31
C LYS A 610 -45.17 -1.51 22.12
N GLU A 611 -43.87 -1.58 22.40
CA GLU A 611 -42.80 -1.72 21.43
C GLU A 611 -42.59 -3.18 20.95
N SER A 612 -43.43 -4.14 21.36
CA SER A 612 -43.27 -5.58 21.11
C SER A 612 -43.11 -5.99 19.64
N ARG A 613 -43.49 -5.14 18.69
CA ARG A 613 -43.34 -5.37 17.24
C ARG A 613 -41.89 -5.31 16.77
N TRP A 614 -41.06 -4.48 17.39
CA TRP A 614 -39.68 -4.19 16.97
C TRP A 614 -38.63 -4.89 17.84
N ILE A 615 -39.07 -5.50 18.94
CA ILE A 615 -38.20 -6.10 19.96
C ILE A 615 -37.89 -7.57 19.64
N ASN A 616 -36.64 -7.98 19.90
CA ASN A 616 -36.21 -9.38 19.82
C ASN A 616 -36.99 -10.30 20.78
N ARG A 617 -37.33 -11.51 20.33
CA ARG A 617 -38.02 -12.55 21.11
C ARG A 617 -37.36 -12.85 22.47
N ALA A 618 -36.03 -12.69 22.61
CA ALA A 618 -35.33 -12.85 23.89
C ALA A 618 -35.75 -11.77 24.91
N VAL A 619 -35.63 -10.49 24.53
CA VAL A 619 -36.02 -9.33 25.36
C VAL A 619 -37.52 -9.38 25.70
N LEU A 620 -38.36 -9.78 24.73
CA LEU A 620 -39.80 -9.95 24.90
C LEU A 620 -40.12 -11.09 25.88
N GLY A 621 -39.31 -12.15 25.91
CA GLY A 621 -39.38 -13.21 26.92
C GLY A 621 -39.09 -12.70 28.32
N ASP A 622 -38.02 -11.93 28.49
CA ASP A 622 -37.63 -11.33 29.77
C ASP A 622 -38.68 -10.32 30.28
N LEU A 623 -39.25 -9.51 29.39
CA LEU A 623 -40.34 -8.57 29.70
C LEU A 623 -41.60 -9.29 30.17
N ASN A 624 -42.02 -10.37 29.50
CA ASN A 624 -43.19 -11.15 29.93
C ASN A 624 -42.91 -11.92 31.24
N GLY A 625 -41.68 -12.39 31.44
CA GLY A 625 -41.26 -13.00 32.71
C GLY A 625 -41.31 -12.01 33.88
N LEU A 626 -40.83 -10.77 33.68
CA LEU A 626 -40.94 -9.69 34.65
C LEU A 626 -42.41 -9.32 34.91
N LYS A 627 -43.21 -9.15 33.85
CA LYS A 627 -44.65 -8.86 33.97
C LYS A 627 -45.37 -9.88 34.84
N SER A 628 -45.14 -11.18 34.59
CA SER A 628 -45.78 -12.25 35.35
C SER A 628 -45.48 -12.17 36.85
N ARG A 629 -44.20 -11.95 37.22
CA ARG A 629 -43.78 -11.83 38.62
C ARG A 629 -44.35 -10.58 39.29
N VAL A 630 -44.22 -9.41 38.64
CA VAL A 630 -44.79 -8.14 39.14
C VAL A 630 -46.30 -8.26 39.34
N SER A 631 -47.02 -8.89 38.41
CA SER A 631 -48.48 -9.08 38.50
C SER A 631 -48.89 -10.03 39.64
N GLU A 632 -48.07 -11.04 39.94
CA GLU A 632 -48.30 -12.00 41.02
C GLU A 632 -48.02 -11.37 42.40
N ASP A 633 -46.86 -10.73 42.54
CA ASP A 633 -46.47 -10.01 43.75
C ASP A 633 -47.40 -8.83 44.03
N LEU A 634 -47.87 -8.10 43.01
CA LEU A 634 -48.85 -7.02 43.18
C LEU A 634 -50.20 -7.53 43.70
N LYS A 635 -50.68 -8.67 43.19
CA LYS A 635 -51.92 -9.30 43.69
C LYS A 635 -51.76 -9.75 45.14
N ARG A 636 -50.61 -10.32 45.50
CA ARG A 636 -50.25 -10.70 46.87
C ARG A 636 -50.23 -9.48 47.78
N ALA A 637 -49.38 -8.50 47.49
CA ALA A 637 -49.20 -7.29 48.31
C ALA A 637 -50.49 -6.46 48.44
N THR A 638 -51.29 -6.34 47.38
CA THR A 638 -52.59 -5.66 47.45
C THR A 638 -53.54 -6.40 48.38
N LYS A 639 -53.67 -7.74 48.25
CA LYS A 639 -54.54 -8.54 49.12
C LYS A 639 -54.09 -8.49 50.59
N ASP A 640 -52.79 -8.61 50.85
CA ASP A 640 -52.27 -8.58 52.22
C ASP A 640 -52.44 -7.19 52.84
N ASN A 641 -52.27 -6.12 52.06
CA ASN A 641 -52.51 -4.76 52.53
C ASN A 641 -54.01 -4.48 52.77
N ASP A 642 -54.90 -4.93 51.88
CA ASP A 642 -56.34 -4.70 51.99
C ASP A 642 -57.01 -5.53 53.10
N VAL A 643 -56.40 -6.64 53.53
CA VAL A 643 -56.96 -7.56 54.54
C VAL A 643 -56.24 -7.51 55.90
N ILE A 644 -54.92 -7.28 55.92
CA ILE A 644 -54.09 -7.43 57.13
C ILE A 644 -53.52 -6.08 57.59
N TYR A 645 -52.86 -5.33 56.70
CA TYR A 645 -52.02 -4.19 57.11
C TYR A 645 -52.72 -2.83 57.05
N LEU A 646 -53.69 -2.66 56.15
CA LEU A 646 -54.51 -1.45 55.96
C LEU A 646 -53.70 -0.15 55.82
N ASN A 647 -52.48 -0.20 55.30
CA ASN A 647 -51.67 1.00 55.10
C ASN A 647 -52.15 1.79 53.86
N PRO A 648 -52.19 3.13 53.92
CA PRO A 648 -52.50 3.95 52.75
C PRO A 648 -51.42 3.76 51.67
N VAL A 649 -51.86 3.61 50.42
CA VAL A 649 -50.97 3.49 49.26
C VAL A 649 -50.64 4.91 48.77
N PRO A 650 -49.38 5.38 48.88
CA PRO A 650 -49.01 6.74 48.49
C PRO A 650 -49.07 6.92 46.96
N PRO A 651 -49.41 8.12 46.46
CA PRO A 651 -49.33 8.45 45.04
C PRO A 651 -47.87 8.47 44.56
N LYS A 652 -47.66 8.27 43.25
CA LYS A 652 -46.31 8.21 42.64
C LYS A 652 -45.43 9.43 42.93
N SER A 653 -46.03 10.62 43.12
CA SER A 653 -45.35 11.86 43.46
C SER A 653 -44.73 11.89 44.86
N GLU A 654 -45.26 11.10 45.81
CA GLU A 654 -44.77 11.01 47.20
C GLU A 654 -43.70 9.91 47.37
N LEU A 655 -43.51 9.05 46.37
CA LEU A 655 -42.49 8.01 46.42
C LEU A 655 -41.08 8.62 46.30
N LYS A 656 -40.19 8.29 47.25
CA LYS A 656 -38.77 8.64 47.13
C LYS A 656 -38.21 8.08 45.82
N ILE A 657 -37.62 8.97 45.02
CA ILE A 657 -36.87 8.63 43.80
C ILE A 657 -35.73 7.66 44.18
N ILE A 658 -35.52 6.63 43.35
CA ILE A 658 -34.45 5.65 43.54
C ILE A 658 -33.10 6.34 43.26
N ASP A 659 -32.15 6.24 44.19
CA ASP A 659 -30.81 6.80 44.01
C ASP A 659 -30.08 6.08 42.85
N ARG A 660 -29.19 6.75 42.11
CA ARG A 660 -28.47 6.12 40.99
C ARG A 660 -27.10 5.61 41.45
N ALA A 661 -26.75 4.38 41.08
CA ALA A 661 -25.41 3.84 41.29
C ALA A 661 -24.72 3.57 39.94
N CYS A 662 -23.76 4.41 39.56
CA CYS A 662 -22.94 4.20 38.36
C CYS A 662 -21.69 3.37 38.70
N MET A 663 -21.42 2.31 37.94
CA MET A 663 -20.27 1.43 38.13
C MET A 663 -19.38 1.31 36.88
N VAL A 664 -19.70 2.08 35.84
CA VAL A 664 -19.04 2.05 34.52
C VAL A 664 -18.64 3.46 34.09
N ALA A 665 -17.61 3.55 33.26
CA ALA A 665 -17.15 4.80 32.66
C ALA A 665 -16.52 4.49 31.29
N ALA A 666 -16.67 5.41 30.33
CA ALA A 666 -15.97 5.33 29.06
C ALA A 666 -14.47 5.53 29.33
N LYS A 667 -13.66 4.49 29.11
CA LYS A 667 -12.21 4.56 29.32
C LYS A 667 -11.48 3.84 28.19
N ALA A 668 -10.82 4.63 27.34
CA ALA A 668 -9.97 4.12 26.29
C ALA A 668 -8.78 3.33 26.90
N PRO A 669 -8.31 2.25 26.24
CA PRO A 669 -7.04 1.62 26.58
C PRO A 669 -5.87 2.59 26.39
N SER A 670 -4.83 2.52 27.23
CA SER A 670 -3.65 3.41 27.11
C SER A 670 -2.89 3.21 25.80
N GLN A 671 -3.01 2.02 25.19
CA GLN A 671 -2.44 1.74 23.87
C GLN A 671 -3.10 2.55 22.73
N VAL A 672 -4.27 3.15 22.98
CA VAL A 672 -4.99 4.01 22.03
C VAL A 672 -4.67 5.49 22.30
N THR A 673 -4.71 5.94 23.56
CA THR A 673 -4.42 7.34 23.92
C THR A 673 -2.93 7.66 23.72
N ASP A 674 -2.06 6.87 24.33
CA ASP A 674 -0.62 7.12 24.48
C ASP A 674 0.21 6.35 23.44
N ALA A 675 -0.42 6.00 22.31
CA ALA A 675 0.11 5.14 21.25
C ALA A 675 1.54 5.48 20.80
N ILE A 676 1.89 6.77 20.77
CA ILE A 676 3.21 7.26 20.35
C ILE A 676 4.31 6.83 21.33
N SER A 677 4.08 6.91 22.65
CA SER A 677 5.07 6.51 23.66
C SER A 677 5.30 5.00 23.75
N MET A 678 4.42 4.20 23.15
CA MET A 678 4.51 2.74 23.11
C MET A 678 5.16 2.22 21.80
N LEU A 679 5.50 3.11 20.87
CA LEU A 679 6.33 2.83 19.70
C LEU A 679 7.81 2.98 20.06
N GLY A 680 8.63 2.00 19.68
CA GLY A 680 10.06 2.00 19.96
C GLY A 680 10.70 0.66 19.61
N GLU A 681 12.04 0.58 19.65
CA GLU A 681 12.80 -0.61 19.22
C GLU A 681 12.39 -1.90 19.97
N ASN A 682 12.01 -1.78 21.24
CA ASN A 682 11.46 -2.86 22.08
C ASN A 682 10.00 -2.60 22.50
N GLY A 683 9.29 -1.71 21.79
CA GLY A 683 7.91 -1.32 22.12
C GLY A 683 6.89 -2.42 21.78
N PRO A 684 5.80 -2.59 22.55
CA PRO A 684 4.78 -3.61 22.30
C PRO A 684 3.96 -3.37 21.02
N LEU A 685 4.08 -2.18 20.41
CA LEU A 685 3.47 -1.81 19.12
C LEU A 685 4.51 -1.78 17.97
N GLY A 686 5.73 -2.25 18.21
CA GLY A 686 6.82 -2.28 17.25
C GLY A 686 7.56 -0.95 17.07
N GLN A 687 8.50 -0.94 16.12
CA GLN A 687 9.32 0.22 15.79
C GLN A 687 8.50 1.28 15.01
N PRO A 688 8.74 2.58 15.22
CA PRO A 688 8.13 3.65 14.41
C PRO A 688 8.64 3.57 12.96
N LEU A 689 7.73 3.43 12.00
CA LEU A 689 8.07 3.40 10.57
C LEU A 689 8.55 4.76 10.09
N PHE A 690 9.45 4.79 9.09
CA PHE A 690 10.02 6.02 8.56
C PHE A 690 10.72 6.90 9.62
N ALA A 691 11.19 6.32 10.73
CA ALA A 691 11.90 7.08 11.77
C ALA A 691 13.15 7.81 11.23
N LYS A 692 13.83 7.19 10.25
CA LYS A 692 14.98 7.76 9.54
C LYS A 692 14.61 8.77 8.43
N LEU A 693 13.31 8.93 8.12
CA LEU A 693 12.86 9.90 7.14
C LEU A 693 12.90 11.30 7.75
N VAL A 694 13.75 12.13 7.18
CA VAL A 694 14.05 13.49 7.61
C VAL A 694 13.12 14.45 6.85
N PRO A 695 12.28 15.27 7.53
CA PRO A 695 11.37 16.20 6.85
C PRO A 695 12.08 17.12 5.85
N TYR A 696 11.43 17.42 4.72
CA TYR A 696 12.03 18.31 3.70
C TYR A 696 12.42 19.68 4.26
N ALA A 697 11.70 20.20 5.26
CA ALA A 697 12.05 21.42 5.97
C ALA A 697 13.47 21.40 6.58
N VAL A 698 13.95 20.24 7.01
CA VAL A 698 15.30 20.04 7.56
C VAL A 698 16.36 20.06 6.45
N HIS A 699 16.05 19.50 5.28
CA HIS A 699 16.92 19.56 4.10
C HIS A 699 16.98 20.99 3.53
N ILE A 700 15.86 21.70 3.48
CA ILE A 700 15.82 23.15 3.17
C ILE A 700 16.68 23.89 4.20
N ALA A 701 16.48 23.66 5.50
CA ALA A 701 17.23 24.33 6.57
C ALA A 701 18.74 24.10 6.45
N ALA A 702 19.18 22.87 6.21
CA ALA A 702 20.58 22.53 5.97
C ALA A 702 21.14 23.21 4.70
N SER A 703 20.34 23.29 3.63
CA SER A 703 20.72 24.00 2.40
C SER A 703 20.81 25.52 2.59
N ILE A 704 19.89 26.13 3.33
CA ILE A 704 19.91 27.56 3.67
C ILE A 704 21.14 27.87 4.53
N TYR A 705 21.43 27.05 5.54
CA TYR A 705 22.64 27.22 6.34
C TYR A 705 23.91 27.06 5.51
N SER A 706 24.00 26.01 4.67
CA SER A 706 25.17 25.80 3.80
C SER A 706 25.39 27.00 2.88
N ASP A 707 24.34 27.53 2.25
CA ASP A 707 24.42 28.72 1.40
C ASP A 707 24.84 29.97 2.19
N ARG A 708 24.28 30.21 3.39
CA ARG A 708 24.71 31.32 4.27
C ARG A 708 26.17 31.18 4.71
N ARG A 709 26.59 30.00 5.15
CA ARG A 709 27.98 29.66 5.53
C ARG A 709 28.92 29.84 4.34
N ASP A 710 28.54 29.32 3.18
CA ASP A 710 29.39 29.33 1.98
C ASP A 710 29.52 30.74 1.40
N ARG A 711 28.49 31.60 1.49
CA ARG A 711 28.62 33.04 1.21
C ARG A 711 29.52 33.74 2.22
N LEU A 712 29.33 33.51 3.52
CA LEU A 712 30.16 34.10 4.57
C LEU A 712 31.64 33.74 4.40
N VAL A 713 31.93 32.46 4.14
CA VAL A 713 33.28 31.93 3.99
C VAL A 713 33.89 32.35 2.65
N ASN A 714 33.19 32.16 1.52
CA ASN A 714 33.79 32.40 0.20
C ASN A 714 33.76 33.88 -0.21
N GLU A 715 32.67 34.61 0.03
CA GLU A 715 32.56 36.02 -0.38
C GLU A 715 33.22 36.94 0.66
N ARG A 716 32.77 36.87 1.93
CA ARG A 716 33.14 37.85 2.96
C ARG A 716 34.52 37.64 3.59
N ILE A 717 35.03 36.40 3.60
CA ILE A 717 36.36 36.09 4.16
C ILE A 717 37.37 35.81 3.04
N ILE A 718 37.16 34.78 2.22
CA ILE A 718 38.16 34.36 1.22
C ILE A 718 38.24 35.35 0.06
N GLY A 719 37.11 35.86 -0.43
CA GLY A 719 37.05 36.87 -1.48
C GLY A 719 37.74 38.18 -1.08
N GLU A 720 37.61 38.62 0.17
CA GLU A 720 38.36 39.77 0.69
C GLU A 720 39.87 39.48 0.81
N LEU A 721 40.27 38.29 1.28
CA LEU A 721 41.69 37.88 1.33
C LEU A 721 42.33 37.81 -0.07
N GLU A 722 41.59 37.32 -1.08
CA GLU A 722 42.01 37.27 -2.49
C GLU A 722 42.08 38.69 -3.07
N THR A 723 41.03 39.50 -2.91
CA THR A 723 40.97 40.91 -3.34
C THR A 723 42.09 41.77 -2.72
N MET A 724 42.40 41.58 -1.44
CA MET A 724 43.53 42.24 -0.79
C MET A 724 44.87 41.81 -1.39
N THR A 725 45.01 40.54 -1.75
CA THR A 725 46.23 40.00 -2.37
C THR A 725 46.42 40.55 -3.78
N ASP A 726 45.36 40.69 -4.56
CA ASP A 726 45.45 41.29 -5.90
C ASP A 726 45.76 42.80 -5.84
N LYS A 727 45.15 43.56 -4.90
CA LYS A 727 45.55 44.96 -4.61
C LYS A 727 47.04 45.09 -4.27
N LEU A 728 47.63 44.08 -3.62
CA LEU A 728 49.06 44.05 -3.28
C LEU A 728 49.94 43.72 -4.49
N ARG A 729 49.47 42.86 -5.41
CA ARG A 729 50.14 42.55 -6.68
C ARG A 729 50.09 43.70 -7.68
N ASP A 730 48.94 44.36 -7.81
CA ASP A 730 48.79 45.57 -8.60
C ASP A 730 49.76 46.67 -8.12
N LEU A 731 49.90 46.81 -6.79
CA LEU A 731 50.90 47.70 -6.21
C LEU A 731 52.32 47.31 -6.63
N LEU A 732 52.72 46.03 -6.52
CA LEU A 732 54.05 45.58 -6.95
C LEU A 732 54.29 45.81 -8.45
N SER A 733 53.30 45.50 -9.29
CA SER A 733 53.35 45.70 -10.74
C SER A 733 53.50 47.18 -11.11
N SER A 734 52.70 48.06 -10.49
CA SER A 734 52.79 49.52 -10.69
C SER A 734 54.13 50.14 -10.25
N LEU A 735 54.90 49.40 -9.46
CA LEU A 735 56.21 49.78 -8.93
C LEU A 735 57.38 49.08 -9.66
N ASN A 736 57.12 48.31 -10.73
CA ASN A 736 58.09 47.47 -11.45
C ASN A 736 58.88 46.51 -10.54
N LEU A 737 58.25 45.97 -9.51
CA LEU A 737 58.86 44.99 -8.60
C LEU A 737 58.30 43.59 -8.90
N PRO A 738 59.15 42.54 -8.95
CA PRO A 738 60.57 42.51 -8.58
C PRO A 738 61.57 42.87 -9.70
N GLY A 739 61.11 43.16 -10.93
CA GLY A 739 61.97 43.29 -12.12
C GLY A 739 63.11 44.31 -11.99
N SER A 740 62.82 45.49 -11.44
CA SER A 740 63.80 46.56 -11.20
C SER A 740 64.90 46.20 -10.19
N LEU A 741 64.62 45.30 -9.24
CA LEU A 741 65.61 44.82 -8.26
C LEU A 741 66.50 43.72 -8.88
N GLN A 742 65.90 42.79 -9.62
CA GLN A 742 66.64 41.71 -10.31
C GLN A 742 67.56 42.24 -11.42
N ALA A 743 67.19 43.34 -12.08
CA ALA A 743 68.03 44.02 -13.06
C ALA A 743 69.36 44.53 -12.47
N LEU A 744 69.39 44.87 -11.17
CA LEU A 744 70.55 45.43 -10.48
C LEU A 744 71.47 44.36 -9.85
N GLU A 745 70.90 43.31 -9.24
CA GLU A 745 71.69 42.27 -8.53
C GLU A 745 72.63 41.48 -9.47
N LYS A 746 72.31 41.37 -10.77
CA LYS A 746 73.18 40.80 -11.80
C LYS A 746 73.18 41.63 -13.09
N PRO A 747 74.16 42.54 -13.29
CA PRO A 747 74.29 43.29 -14.54
C PRO A 747 74.76 42.43 -15.73
N LEU A 748 75.30 41.23 -15.48
CA LEU A 748 75.80 40.27 -16.47
C LEU A 748 75.11 38.91 -16.27
N GLY A 749 74.66 38.29 -17.37
CA GLY A 749 73.92 37.01 -17.38
C GLY A 749 72.43 37.14 -17.01
N LEU A 750 71.74 36.01 -16.91
CA LEU A 750 70.31 35.96 -16.56
C LEU A 750 70.06 35.94 -15.03
N PRO A 751 68.97 36.54 -14.53
CA PRO A 751 68.51 36.35 -13.15
C PRO A 751 68.16 34.87 -12.87
N PRO A 752 68.56 34.31 -11.71
CA PRO A 752 68.32 32.90 -11.39
C PRO A 752 66.83 32.56 -11.23
N THR A 753 66.01 33.52 -10.82
CA THR A 753 64.54 33.47 -10.78
C THR A 753 63.95 33.25 -12.17
N LEU A 754 64.31 34.09 -13.13
CA LEU A 754 63.89 33.97 -14.53
C LEU A 754 64.36 32.65 -15.15
N VAL A 755 65.59 32.21 -14.86
CA VAL A 755 66.09 30.91 -15.30
C VAL A 755 65.25 29.77 -14.72
N ALA A 756 64.93 29.81 -13.42
CA ALA A 756 64.06 28.81 -12.79
C ALA A 756 62.63 28.80 -13.37
N HIS A 757 62.04 29.98 -13.63
CA HIS A 757 60.73 30.11 -14.28
C HIS A 757 60.74 29.54 -15.70
N ALA A 758 61.79 29.83 -16.48
CA ALA A 758 62.00 29.27 -17.82
C ALA A 758 62.30 27.77 -17.80
N GLU A 759 63.08 27.27 -16.82
CA GLU A 759 63.30 25.83 -16.61
C GLU A 759 62.01 25.11 -16.22
N GLU A 760 61.16 25.68 -15.37
CA GLU A 760 59.86 25.10 -15.04
C GLU A 760 58.95 25.01 -16.28
N MET A 761 58.88 26.07 -17.08
CA MET A 761 58.14 26.06 -18.36
C MET A 761 58.69 25.03 -19.35
N ARG A 762 60.00 24.80 -19.39
CA ARG A 762 60.64 23.79 -20.25
C ARG A 762 60.42 22.36 -19.74
N GLN A 763 60.56 22.12 -18.44
CA GLN A 763 60.28 20.81 -17.82
C GLN A 763 58.81 20.38 -17.98
N GLN A 764 57.88 21.34 -17.99
CA GLN A 764 56.45 21.09 -18.20
C GLN A 764 56.03 21.06 -19.68
N ASP A 765 56.98 21.17 -20.62
CA ASP A 765 56.74 21.26 -22.07
C ASP A 765 55.69 22.34 -22.41
N GLY A 766 55.83 23.52 -21.78
CA GLY A 766 54.71 24.42 -21.47
C GLY A 766 53.85 24.83 -22.67
N LEU A 767 54.46 25.19 -23.80
CA LEU A 767 53.70 25.59 -25.00
C LEU A 767 52.96 24.39 -25.63
N HIS A 768 53.58 23.21 -25.66
CA HIS A 768 52.93 22.01 -26.17
C HIS A 768 51.85 21.52 -25.19
N ARG A 769 52.10 21.58 -23.87
CA ARG A 769 51.12 21.24 -22.83
C ARG A 769 49.88 22.10 -22.94
N LEU A 770 50.02 23.41 -23.13
CA LEU A 770 48.90 24.33 -23.35
C LEU A 770 48.08 23.95 -24.59
N ARG A 771 48.74 23.76 -25.74
CA ARG A 771 48.07 23.34 -26.99
C ARG A 771 47.36 22.00 -26.85
N ARG A 772 48.02 20.98 -26.27
CA ARG A 772 47.43 19.65 -26.02
C ARG A 772 46.21 19.75 -25.09
N SER A 773 46.30 20.55 -24.04
CA SER A 773 45.19 20.72 -23.08
C SER A 773 43.98 21.41 -23.71
N LEU A 774 44.18 22.38 -24.61
CA LEU A 774 43.11 22.98 -25.40
C LEU A 774 42.50 21.97 -26.40
N GLU A 775 43.32 21.15 -27.05
CA GLU A 775 42.86 20.09 -27.95
C GLU A 775 42.02 19.03 -27.20
N ASP A 776 42.43 18.66 -25.98
CA ASP A 776 41.69 17.73 -25.13
C ASP A 776 40.37 18.33 -24.62
N ILE A 777 40.34 19.63 -24.27
CA ILE A 777 39.08 20.35 -23.97
C ILE A 777 38.16 20.37 -25.19
N ALA A 778 38.70 20.64 -26.38
CA ALA A 778 37.93 20.63 -27.63
C ALA A 778 37.30 19.25 -27.91
N LYS A 779 37.99 18.15 -27.60
CA LYS A 779 37.45 16.78 -27.70
C LYS A 779 36.31 16.53 -26.70
N VAL A 780 36.47 16.91 -25.43
CA VAL A 780 35.41 16.76 -24.42
C VAL A 780 34.18 17.58 -24.82
N LYS A 781 34.38 18.86 -25.17
CA LYS A 781 33.33 19.75 -25.68
C LYS A 781 32.59 19.20 -26.89
N ALA A 782 33.29 18.60 -27.85
CA ALA A 782 32.68 17.98 -29.02
C ALA A 782 31.83 16.75 -28.65
N ASN A 783 32.31 15.93 -27.71
CA ASN A 783 31.55 14.80 -27.17
C ASN A 783 30.28 15.28 -26.44
N ASP A 784 30.40 16.26 -25.55
CA ASP A 784 29.26 16.79 -24.78
C ASP A 784 28.20 17.38 -25.72
N LYS A 785 28.63 18.12 -26.76
CA LYS A 785 27.72 18.65 -27.76
C LYS A 785 27.03 17.55 -28.59
N ALA A 786 27.71 16.44 -28.87
CA ALA A 786 27.10 15.29 -29.54
C ALA A 786 26.04 14.60 -28.67
N VAL A 787 26.32 14.38 -27.39
CA VAL A 787 25.36 13.79 -26.43
C VAL A 787 24.15 14.70 -26.20
N TYR A 788 24.35 16.03 -26.17
CA TYR A 788 23.27 17.01 -26.11
C TYR A 788 22.38 16.94 -27.35
N ASN A 789 22.98 16.94 -28.55
CA ASN A 789 22.24 16.84 -29.81
C ASN A 789 21.43 15.54 -29.88
N GLU A 790 21.96 14.40 -29.42
CA GLU A 790 21.21 13.13 -29.33
C GLU A 790 19.94 13.28 -28.49
N GLY A 791 20.01 13.98 -27.34
CA GLY A 791 18.84 14.27 -26.50
C GLY A 791 17.81 15.18 -27.19
N VAL A 792 18.26 16.22 -27.89
CA VAL A 792 17.39 17.14 -28.64
C VAL A 792 16.72 16.44 -29.83
N GLU A 793 17.45 15.60 -30.57
CA GLU A 793 16.92 14.82 -31.70
C GLU A 793 15.84 13.82 -31.24
N LEU A 794 16.00 13.20 -30.07
CA LEU A 794 14.97 12.33 -29.47
C LEU A 794 13.67 13.07 -29.16
N LEU A 795 13.74 14.27 -28.57
CA LEU A 795 12.57 15.11 -28.30
C LEU A 795 11.90 15.58 -29.61
N ALA A 796 12.69 15.93 -30.62
CA ALA A 796 12.17 16.32 -31.93
C ALA A 796 11.48 15.14 -32.66
N ALA A 797 12.03 13.93 -32.53
CA ALA A 797 11.44 12.72 -33.10
C ALA A 797 10.09 12.34 -32.45
N GLU A 798 9.99 12.38 -31.11
CA GLU A 798 8.71 12.08 -30.43
C GLU A 798 7.64 13.14 -30.74
N LYS A 799 8.02 14.42 -30.81
CA LYS A 799 7.11 15.49 -31.26
C LYS A 799 6.59 15.23 -32.67
N ALA A 800 7.46 14.82 -33.60
CA ALA A 800 7.06 14.47 -34.96
C ALA A 800 6.14 13.22 -35.02
N GLU A 801 6.37 12.22 -34.15
CA GLU A 801 5.53 11.02 -34.01
C GLU A 801 4.13 11.35 -33.45
N ASP A 802 4.03 12.22 -32.42
CA ASP A 802 2.74 12.65 -31.87
C ASP A 802 1.98 13.54 -32.86
N ASP A 803 2.65 14.47 -33.55
CA ASP A 803 2.06 15.30 -34.62
C ASP A 803 1.56 14.44 -35.80
N ALA A 804 2.30 13.42 -36.22
CA ALA A 804 1.85 12.48 -37.25
C ALA A 804 0.61 11.69 -36.80
N SER A 805 0.59 11.25 -35.54
CA SER A 805 -0.54 10.51 -34.96
C SER A 805 -1.80 11.39 -34.82
N ARG A 806 -1.65 12.67 -34.41
CA ARG A 806 -2.72 13.68 -34.42
C ARG A 806 -3.32 13.86 -35.82
N ARG A 807 -2.47 13.98 -36.85
CA ARG A 807 -2.93 14.11 -38.25
C ARG A 807 -3.66 12.85 -38.75
N LYS A 808 -3.25 11.67 -38.28
CA LYS A 808 -3.81 10.36 -38.66
C LYS A 808 -5.17 10.06 -38.01
N TYR A 809 -5.34 10.39 -36.72
CA TYR A 809 -6.51 10.01 -35.93
C TYR A 809 -7.46 11.16 -35.55
N GLY A 810 -7.01 12.41 -35.68
CA GLY A 810 -7.73 13.60 -35.24
C GLY A 810 -7.61 13.85 -33.73
N THR A 811 -7.81 15.10 -33.32
CA THR A 811 -7.69 15.55 -31.92
C THR A 811 -8.70 14.89 -30.97
N ASP A 812 -9.88 14.53 -31.48
CA ASP A 812 -10.97 13.98 -30.66
C ASP A 812 -10.75 12.52 -30.26
N ARG A 813 -9.91 11.79 -31.02
CA ARG A 813 -9.54 10.39 -30.74
C ARG A 813 -8.13 10.28 -30.16
N TRP A 814 -7.22 11.17 -30.57
CA TRP A 814 -5.87 11.26 -30.03
C TRP A 814 -5.80 12.26 -28.87
N THR A 815 -6.45 11.92 -27.75
CA THR A 815 -6.69 12.81 -26.59
C THR A 815 -5.44 13.09 -25.74
N ARG A 816 -4.23 12.95 -26.29
CA ARG A 816 -2.96 13.13 -25.58
C ARG A 816 -2.56 14.60 -25.52
N GLN A 817 -1.91 14.99 -24.43
CA GLN A 817 -1.22 16.29 -24.36
C GLN A 817 -0.07 16.37 -25.37
N THR A 818 0.19 17.57 -25.89
CA THR A 818 1.31 17.88 -26.80
C THR A 818 2.64 17.66 -26.10
N SER A 819 3.65 17.17 -26.83
CA SER A 819 4.98 16.83 -26.29
C SER A 819 5.61 17.93 -25.41
N GLU A 820 5.51 19.19 -25.82
CA GLU A 820 6.03 20.34 -25.07
C GLU A 820 5.27 20.58 -23.75
N ALA A 821 3.96 20.35 -23.73
CA ALA A 821 3.13 20.49 -22.53
C ALA A 821 3.26 19.29 -21.58
N ALA A 822 3.60 18.11 -22.12
CA ALA A 822 3.82 16.89 -21.35
C ALA A 822 5.15 16.90 -20.56
N ALA A 823 6.18 17.59 -21.06
CA ALA A 823 7.49 17.66 -20.41
C ALA A 823 8.15 19.06 -20.42
N PRO A 824 7.50 20.11 -19.89
CA PRO A 824 8.01 21.49 -19.94
C PRO A 824 9.39 21.66 -19.30
N LYS A 825 9.70 20.83 -18.28
CA LYS A 825 11.01 20.81 -17.62
C LYS A 825 12.14 20.44 -18.61
N LEU A 826 11.97 19.39 -19.42
CA LEU A 826 13.00 18.94 -20.37
C LEU A 826 13.31 20.00 -21.43
N TYR A 827 12.29 20.66 -21.98
CA TYR A 827 12.47 21.75 -22.93
C TYR A 827 13.15 22.98 -22.30
N THR A 828 12.86 23.28 -21.02
CA THR A 828 13.53 24.35 -20.27
C THR A 828 15.02 24.01 -20.07
N THR A 829 15.34 22.82 -19.57
CA THR A 829 16.71 22.36 -19.37
C THR A 829 17.50 22.28 -20.69
N SER A 830 16.86 21.94 -21.80
CA SER A 830 17.49 22.00 -23.12
C SER A 830 17.95 23.43 -23.48
N SER A 831 17.12 24.43 -23.20
CA SER A 831 17.45 25.85 -23.41
C SER A 831 18.59 26.31 -22.48
N GLU A 832 18.59 25.90 -21.21
CA GLU A 832 19.64 26.20 -20.23
C GLU A 832 21.00 25.64 -20.68
N ILE A 833 21.05 24.37 -21.10
CA ILE A 833 22.27 23.72 -21.59
C ILE A 833 22.81 24.42 -22.84
N SER A 834 21.93 24.84 -23.77
CA SER A 834 22.33 25.67 -24.92
C SER A 834 22.92 27.02 -24.49
N GLY A 835 22.39 27.62 -23.44
CA GLY A 835 22.94 28.82 -22.79
C GLY A 835 24.36 28.59 -22.25
N TYR A 836 24.59 27.47 -21.54
CA TYR A 836 25.91 27.11 -21.02
C TYR A 836 26.95 26.92 -22.13
N PHE A 837 26.61 26.22 -23.23
CA PHE A 837 27.52 26.09 -24.39
C PHE A 837 27.84 27.44 -25.04
N THR A 838 26.88 28.36 -25.10
CA THR A 838 27.07 29.70 -25.68
C THR A 838 27.99 30.55 -24.81
N SER A 839 27.77 30.55 -23.49
CA SER A 839 28.63 31.26 -22.54
C SER A 839 30.05 30.70 -22.53
N ALA A 840 30.20 29.37 -22.45
CA ALA A 840 31.49 28.69 -22.46
C ALA A 840 32.28 28.95 -23.75
N GLN A 841 31.61 29.01 -24.92
CA GLN A 841 32.27 29.39 -26.17
C GLN A 841 32.92 30.78 -26.13
N SER A 842 32.30 31.75 -25.45
CA SER A 842 32.89 33.10 -25.31
C SER A 842 34.16 33.09 -24.43
N SER A 843 34.15 32.31 -23.34
CA SER A 843 35.29 32.10 -22.45
C SER A 843 36.44 31.34 -23.13
N ASP A 844 36.12 30.28 -23.88
CA ASP A 844 37.11 29.51 -24.65
C ASP A 844 37.83 30.41 -25.66
N ASN A 845 37.08 31.23 -26.40
CA ASN A 845 37.63 32.18 -27.37
C ASN A 845 38.57 33.20 -26.69
N LEU A 846 38.22 33.68 -25.49
CA LEU A 846 39.04 34.62 -24.71
C LEU A 846 40.36 33.98 -24.25
N VAL A 847 40.32 32.72 -23.79
CA VAL A 847 41.53 31.97 -23.38
C VAL A 847 42.42 31.70 -24.60
N GLU A 848 41.84 31.32 -25.74
CA GLU A 848 42.58 31.12 -26.98
C GLU A 848 43.24 32.44 -27.48
N GLN A 849 42.52 33.57 -27.39
CA GLN A 849 43.08 34.88 -27.72
C GLN A 849 44.25 35.25 -26.77
N LYS A 850 44.07 35.13 -25.45
CA LYS A 850 45.15 35.37 -24.47
C LYS A 850 46.40 34.52 -24.74
N LEU A 851 46.22 33.28 -25.19
CA LEU A 851 47.33 32.39 -25.58
C LEU A 851 48.04 32.90 -26.84
N ARG A 852 47.30 33.25 -27.90
CA ARG A 852 47.87 33.78 -29.15
C ARG A 852 48.64 35.07 -28.90
N ASP A 853 48.08 36.00 -28.12
CA ASP A 853 48.70 37.30 -27.80
C ASP A 853 49.98 37.13 -26.96
N SER A 854 50.10 36.05 -26.18
CA SER A 854 51.26 35.78 -25.30
C SER A 854 52.28 34.81 -25.90
N GLU A 855 51.97 34.17 -27.03
CA GLU A 855 52.76 33.08 -27.62
C GLU A 855 54.21 33.50 -27.96
N ALA A 856 54.41 34.74 -28.42
CA ALA A 856 55.73 35.27 -28.72
C ALA A 856 56.66 35.27 -27.49
N VAL A 857 56.15 35.72 -26.34
CA VAL A 857 56.89 35.75 -25.06
C VAL A 857 57.09 34.34 -24.53
N PHE A 858 56.08 33.47 -24.65
CA PHE A 858 56.21 32.06 -24.24
C PHE A 858 57.29 31.33 -25.05
N ARG A 859 57.40 31.58 -26.36
CA ARG A 859 58.46 30.99 -27.19
C ARG A 859 59.85 31.37 -26.69
N VAL A 860 60.06 32.63 -26.30
CA VAL A 860 61.33 33.09 -25.70
C VAL A 860 61.59 32.40 -24.36
N LEU A 861 60.59 32.32 -23.47
CA LEU A 861 60.70 31.62 -22.17
C LEU A 861 60.98 30.11 -22.31
N THR A 862 60.46 29.46 -23.34
CA THR A 862 60.73 28.04 -23.64
C THR A 862 62.03 27.80 -24.42
N GLY A 863 62.72 28.85 -24.85
CA GLY A 863 63.95 28.77 -25.64
C GLY A 863 65.17 28.28 -24.86
N THR A 864 66.34 28.26 -25.50
CA THR A 864 67.60 27.99 -24.79
C THR A 864 67.97 29.17 -23.89
N ASN A 865 68.83 28.95 -22.88
CA ASN A 865 69.32 30.06 -22.05
C ASN A 865 70.04 31.13 -22.89
N ARG A 866 70.62 30.75 -24.04
CA ARG A 866 71.24 31.68 -25.00
C ARG A 866 70.22 32.57 -25.72
N ASP A 867 69.00 32.08 -25.96
CA ASP A 867 67.93 32.87 -26.59
C ASP A 867 67.36 33.90 -25.60
N LEU A 868 67.23 33.52 -24.33
CA LEU A 868 66.91 34.43 -23.23
C LEU A 868 68.00 35.50 -23.04
N GLU A 869 69.28 35.14 -23.13
CA GLU A 869 70.41 36.09 -23.10
C GLU A 869 70.44 37.04 -24.30
N MET A 870 69.93 36.62 -25.47
CA MET A 870 69.77 37.52 -26.63
C MET A 870 68.57 38.45 -26.50
N TYR A 871 67.51 38.05 -25.80
CA TYR A 871 66.33 38.89 -25.56
C TYR A 871 66.54 39.94 -24.47
N VAL A 872 67.35 39.65 -23.45
CA VAL A 872 67.59 40.56 -22.31
C VAL A 872 68.90 41.35 -22.52
N PRO A 873 68.86 42.67 -22.77
CA PRO A 873 70.06 43.48 -22.96
C PRO A 873 71.06 43.34 -21.80
N SER A 874 72.34 43.19 -22.14
CA SER A 874 73.43 43.20 -21.14
C SER A 874 73.78 44.64 -20.76
N SER A 875 73.53 45.03 -19.51
CA SER A 875 73.92 46.35 -19.01
C SER A 875 75.42 46.42 -18.73
N ARG A 876 76.00 47.62 -18.80
CA ARG A 876 77.41 47.81 -18.39
C ARG A 876 77.54 47.57 -16.88
N ARG A 877 78.72 47.13 -16.46
CA ARG A 877 79.05 46.84 -15.06
C ARG A 877 79.16 48.14 -14.23
N ALA A 878 78.02 48.74 -13.89
CA ALA A 878 77.95 49.78 -12.88
C ALA A 878 78.38 49.20 -11.53
N ALA A 879 79.35 49.82 -10.86
CA ALA A 879 79.63 49.51 -9.46
C ALA A 879 78.45 50.05 -8.64
N ILE A 880 77.72 49.16 -7.96
CA ILE A 880 76.57 49.55 -7.13
C ILE A 880 77.08 50.48 -6.02
N PRO A 881 76.60 51.73 -5.92
CA PRO A 881 76.99 52.61 -4.83
C PRO A 881 76.52 52.02 -3.49
N PRO A 882 77.29 52.15 -2.39
CA PRO A 882 76.93 51.55 -1.10
C PRO A 882 75.60 52.08 -0.53
N GLU A 883 75.18 53.29 -0.94
CA GLU A 883 73.85 53.84 -0.62
C GLU A 883 72.71 53.08 -1.32
N VAL A 884 72.92 52.64 -2.58
CA VAL A 884 71.94 51.86 -3.35
C VAL A 884 71.86 50.44 -2.81
N GLU A 885 73.00 49.83 -2.43
CA GLU A 885 73.06 48.49 -1.84
C GLU A 885 72.27 48.41 -0.52
N ARG A 886 72.38 49.43 0.35
CA ARG A 886 71.63 49.50 1.62
C ARG A 886 70.12 49.54 1.39
N GLU A 887 69.63 50.37 0.48
CA GLU A 887 68.19 50.45 0.20
C GLU A 887 67.68 49.22 -0.59
N LEU A 888 68.53 48.56 -1.37
CA LEU A 888 68.20 47.28 -2.04
C LEU A 888 67.96 46.16 -1.01
N VAL A 889 68.82 46.02 0.00
CA VAL A 889 68.62 45.06 1.11
C VAL A 889 67.31 45.37 1.86
N ARG A 890 67.02 46.64 2.12
CA ARG A 890 65.77 47.08 2.76
C ARG A 890 64.54 46.71 1.93
N LEU A 891 64.57 46.95 0.62
CA LEU A 891 63.49 46.64 -0.31
C LEU A 891 63.28 45.12 -0.45
N ARG A 892 64.37 44.33 -0.50
CA ARG A 892 64.32 42.86 -0.49
C ARG A 892 63.71 42.29 0.79
N GLY A 893 63.99 42.90 1.95
CA GLY A 893 63.32 42.59 3.20
C GLY A 893 61.79 42.77 3.10
N CYS A 894 61.35 43.93 2.62
CA CYS A 894 59.92 44.22 2.43
C CYS A 894 59.24 43.23 1.46
N LEU A 895 59.89 42.86 0.35
CA LEU A 895 59.35 41.87 -0.59
C LEU A 895 59.25 40.45 0.02
N SER A 896 60.18 40.08 0.91
CA SER A 896 60.10 38.79 1.62
C SER A 896 58.92 38.73 2.60
N GLU A 897 58.58 39.86 3.24
CA GLU A 897 57.40 39.98 4.09
C GLU A 897 56.10 39.93 3.29
N VAL A 898 56.04 40.54 2.09
CA VAL A 898 54.92 40.38 1.16
C VAL A 898 54.71 38.91 0.78
N SER A 899 55.77 38.19 0.40
CA SER A 899 55.68 36.77 0.05
C SER A 899 55.26 35.89 1.23
N ARG A 900 55.67 36.26 2.46
CA ARG A 900 55.24 35.61 3.70
C ARG A 900 53.75 35.85 3.97
N LEU A 901 53.25 37.06 3.72
CA LEU A 901 51.83 37.42 3.82
C LEU A 901 50.97 36.63 2.82
N GLU A 902 51.33 36.62 1.53
CA GLU A 902 50.62 35.82 0.51
C GLU A 902 50.57 34.32 0.89
N SER A 903 51.70 33.77 1.34
CA SER A 903 51.80 32.38 1.78
C SER A 903 50.93 32.09 3.01
N ARG A 904 50.85 33.03 3.96
CA ARG A 904 50.00 32.95 5.15
C ARG A 904 48.52 32.94 4.77
N ARG A 905 48.09 33.85 3.89
CA ARG A 905 46.71 33.93 3.40
C ARG A 905 46.30 32.69 2.61
N LYS A 906 47.14 32.19 1.72
CA LYS A 906 46.87 30.96 0.95
C LYS A 906 46.65 29.74 1.86
N ARG A 907 47.45 29.61 2.94
CA ARG A 907 47.23 28.57 3.97
C ARG A 907 45.94 28.79 4.75
N ARG A 908 45.64 30.03 5.16
CA ARG A 908 44.40 30.37 5.88
C ARG A 908 43.14 30.07 5.06
N ALA A 909 43.10 30.48 3.79
CA ALA A 909 41.98 30.19 2.90
C ALA A 909 41.78 28.68 2.68
N GLN A 910 42.86 27.89 2.65
CA GLN A 910 42.76 26.42 2.59
C GLN A 910 42.19 25.82 3.88
N VAL A 911 42.70 26.22 5.05
CA VAL A 911 42.18 25.78 6.36
C VAL A 911 40.71 26.17 6.54
N LEU A 912 40.31 27.37 6.08
CA LEU A 912 38.92 27.82 6.16
C LEU A 912 37.99 27.02 5.24
N LYS A 913 38.44 26.67 4.02
CA LYS A 913 37.73 25.75 3.13
C LYS A 913 37.60 24.34 3.72
N GLU A 914 38.55 23.90 4.54
CA GLU A 914 38.49 22.63 5.27
C GLU A 914 37.54 22.71 6.49
N LYS A 915 37.61 23.79 7.27
CA LYS A 915 36.67 24.09 8.38
C LYS A 915 35.21 24.11 7.90
N ALA A 916 34.92 24.87 6.84
CA ALA A 916 33.57 24.97 6.27
C ALA A 916 33.04 23.63 5.70
N ARG A 917 33.92 22.74 5.23
CA ARG A 917 33.54 21.39 4.77
C ARG A 917 33.28 20.40 5.91
N ALA A 918 33.88 20.63 7.08
CA ALA A 918 33.70 19.81 8.27
C ALA A 918 32.50 20.25 9.14
N ASP A 919 31.98 21.45 8.89
CA ASP A 919 30.82 22.04 9.56
C ASP A 919 29.50 21.44 9.04
N ASP A 920 29.05 20.37 9.71
CA ASP A 920 27.79 19.67 9.47
C ASP A 920 26.80 19.87 10.63
N ILE A 921 25.78 20.71 10.39
CA ILE A 921 24.73 21.01 11.37
C ILE A 921 23.56 20.00 11.37
N THR A 922 23.58 18.95 10.54
CA THR A 922 22.43 18.02 10.42
C THR A 922 22.01 17.39 11.75
N GLN A 923 22.97 17.05 12.62
CA GLN A 923 22.65 16.51 13.95
C GLN A 923 21.99 17.55 14.88
N ALA A 924 22.36 18.83 14.78
CA ALA A 924 21.75 19.90 15.55
C ALA A 924 20.31 20.15 15.06
N LEU A 925 20.12 20.24 13.74
CA LEU A 925 18.81 20.33 13.11
C LEU A 925 17.90 19.15 13.50
N LEU A 926 18.39 17.91 13.51
CA LEU A 926 17.60 16.74 13.89
C LEU A 926 17.19 16.75 15.38
N LYS A 927 18.04 17.23 16.28
CA LYS A 927 17.68 17.41 17.69
C LYS A 927 16.57 18.44 17.86
N GLU A 928 16.69 19.56 17.16
CA GLU A 928 15.68 20.63 17.24
C GLU A 928 14.38 20.24 16.53
N THR A 929 14.46 19.50 15.42
CA THR A 929 13.33 18.83 14.76
C THR A 929 12.60 17.91 15.75
N ALA A 930 13.33 17.07 16.49
CA ALA A 930 12.73 16.16 17.48
C ALA A 930 12.14 16.92 18.69
N ARG A 931 12.65 18.12 19.03
CA ARG A 931 12.02 19.01 20.02
C ARG A 931 10.69 19.54 19.48
N LEU A 932 10.68 20.09 18.26
CA LEU A 932 9.50 20.60 17.59
C LEU A 932 8.43 19.51 17.35
N GLU A 933 8.83 18.29 16.93
CA GLU A 933 7.95 17.12 16.80
C GLU A 933 7.33 16.69 18.14
N ARG A 934 7.98 16.96 19.28
CA ARG A 934 7.47 16.62 20.61
C ARG A 934 6.58 17.73 21.21
N GLU A 935 6.95 18.98 20.99
CA GLU A 935 6.29 20.17 21.53
C GLU A 935 5.05 20.54 20.70
N PHE A 936 5.11 20.34 19.37
CA PHE A 936 4.02 20.60 18.42
C PHE A 936 3.81 19.41 17.46
N PRO A 937 3.36 18.22 17.91
CA PRO A 937 3.33 16.98 17.11
C PRO A 937 2.44 16.98 15.85
N MET A 938 1.70 18.06 15.61
CA MET A 938 0.73 18.19 14.52
C MET A 938 0.86 19.51 13.73
N GLN A 939 1.96 20.26 13.94
CA GLN A 939 2.28 21.46 13.14
C GLN A 939 3.36 21.11 12.11
N PRO A 940 3.20 21.49 10.82
CA PRO A 940 4.25 21.27 9.83
C PRO A 940 5.49 22.09 10.17
N ILE A 941 6.64 21.43 10.23
CA ILE A 941 7.94 22.04 10.51
C ILE A 941 8.32 22.96 9.36
N GLN A 942 8.81 24.16 9.66
CA GLN A 942 9.17 25.20 8.68
C GLN A 942 10.60 25.67 8.88
N ALA A 943 11.28 26.04 7.80
CA ALA A 943 12.68 26.49 7.85
C ALA A 943 12.90 27.70 8.76
N SER A 944 11.90 28.58 8.92
CA SER A 944 11.95 29.75 9.79
C SER A 944 12.02 29.42 11.29
N GLN A 945 11.72 28.18 11.70
CA GLN A 945 11.82 27.73 13.09
C GLN A 945 13.26 27.39 13.49
N PHE A 946 14.21 27.41 12.55
CA PHE A 946 15.63 27.12 12.79
C PHE A 946 16.53 28.36 12.71
N GLU A 947 15.97 29.58 12.58
CA GLU A 947 16.76 30.81 12.43
C GLU A 947 17.69 31.06 13.63
N ASP A 948 17.19 30.93 14.87
CA ASP A 948 18.00 31.06 16.09
C ASP A 948 19.19 30.09 16.11
N LEU A 949 18.99 28.86 15.63
CA LEU A 949 20.04 27.85 15.51
C LEU A 949 21.07 28.21 14.42
N PHE A 950 20.64 28.83 13.31
CA PHE A 950 21.57 29.28 12.28
C PHE A 950 22.46 30.41 12.78
N GLU A 951 21.92 31.37 13.53
CA GLU A 951 22.71 32.46 14.11
C GLU A 951 23.73 31.92 15.12
N GLU A 952 23.32 31.04 16.04
CA GLU A 952 24.22 30.42 17.03
C GLU A 952 25.38 29.65 16.39
N GLN A 953 25.14 28.90 15.30
CA GLN A 953 26.21 28.17 14.61
C GLN A 953 27.12 29.08 13.76
N LEU A 954 26.58 30.15 13.15
CA LEU A 954 27.39 31.07 12.34
C LEU A 954 28.40 31.89 13.17
N HIS A 955 28.14 32.13 14.46
CA HIS A 955 29.10 32.76 15.37
C HIS A 955 30.46 32.02 15.47
N LEU A 956 30.54 30.73 15.07
CA LEU A 956 31.79 29.97 14.96
C LEU A 956 32.83 30.61 14.01
N TYR A 957 32.40 31.52 13.12
CA TYR A 957 33.25 32.20 12.14
C TYR A 957 33.60 33.65 12.50
N ASP A 958 33.11 34.19 13.63
CA ASP A 958 33.37 35.60 14.01
C ASP A 958 34.86 35.88 14.24
N THR A 959 35.59 34.94 14.87
CA THR A 959 37.05 35.04 15.03
C THR A 959 37.79 35.07 13.69
N ASP A 960 37.23 34.42 12.65
CA ASP A 960 37.79 34.48 11.30
C ASP A 960 37.50 35.82 10.62
N LEU A 961 36.35 36.46 10.89
CA LEU A 961 36.03 37.82 10.41
C LEU A 961 36.93 38.88 11.05
N GLU A 962 37.14 38.83 12.37
CA GLU A 962 38.08 39.72 13.08
C GLU A 962 39.50 39.61 12.52
N MET A 963 39.92 38.38 12.17
CA MET A 963 41.23 38.10 11.58
C MET A 963 41.41 38.74 10.19
N VAL A 964 40.35 38.87 9.37
CA VAL A 964 40.41 39.58 8.08
C VAL A 964 40.73 41.06 8.27
N ALA A 965 40.12 41.71 9.27
CA ALA A 965 40.41 43.11 9.59
C ALA A 965 41.88 43.30 10.02
N GLN A 966 42.45 42.36 10.78
CA GLN A 966 43.88 42.38 11.12
C GLN A 966 44.78 42.15 9.89
N GLU A 967 44.44 41.21 9.00
CA GLU A 967 45.17 40.98 7.73
C GLU A 967 45.16 42.22 6.80
N GLN A 968 44.10 43.03 6.86
CA GLN A 968 44.03 44.31 6.15
C GLN A 968 45.00 45.33 6.75
N HIS A 969 45.02 45.46 8.07
CA HIS A 969 45.93 46.37 8.78
C HIS A 969 47.42 46.01 8.53
N ASP A 970 47.77 44.72 8.66
CA ASP A 970 49.10 44.18 8.35
C ASP A 970 49.52 44.54 6.91
N GLN A 971 48.61 44.39 5.94
CA GLN A 971 48.87 44.72 4.54
C GLN A 971 49.11 46.21 4.32
N ASP A 972 48.28 47.09 4.88
CA ASP A 972 48.43 48.52 4.67
C ASP A 972 49.77 49.04 5.22
N GLN A 973 50.23 48.48 6.35
CA GLN A 973 51.55 48.76 6.91
C GLN A 973 52.69 48.29 5.98
N ILE A 974 52.64 47.04 5.48
CA ILE A 974 53.66 46.51 4.56
C ILE A 974 53.63 47.26 3.22
N ALA A 975 52.45 47.59 2.70
CA ALA A 975 52.29 48.36 1.46
C ALA A 975 52.85 49.79 1.59
N ALA A 976 52.72 50.42 2.76
CA ALA A 976 53.39 51.69 3.06
C ALA A 976 54.92 51.54 3.06
N GLN A 977 55.45 50.51 3.74
CA GLN A 977 56.90 50.23 3.79
C GLN A 977 57.48 49.95 2.38
N VAL A 978 56.80 49.15 1.55
CA VAL A 978 57.20 48.87 0.16
C VAL A 978 57.22 50.15 -0.68
N ARG A 979 56.20 51.01 -0.56
CA ARG A 979 56.18 52.32 -1.26
C ARG A 979 57.31 53.24 -0.82
N GLU A 980 57.62 53.28 0.48
CA GLU A 980 58.71 54.11 1.01
C GLU A 980 60.09 53.59 0.58
N ALA A 981 60.33 52.28 0.73
CA ALA A 981 61.57 51.63 0.33
C ALA A 981 61.80 51.75 -1.19
N ASN A 982 60.77 51.58 -2.02
CA ASN A 982 60.92 51.80 -3.46
C ASN A 982 61.18 53.29 -3.77
N ARG A 983 60.49 54.25 -3.13
CA ARG A 983 60.79 55.68 -3.30
C ARG A 983 62.21 56.06 -2.85
N ALA A 984 62.81 55.37 -1.88
CA ALA A 984 64.20 55.53 -1.52
C ALA A 984 65.13 54.96 -2.60
N PHE A 985 64.88 53.73 -3.03
CA PHE A 985 65.60 53.05 -4.10
C PHE A 985 65.58 53.82 -5.43
N THR A 986 64.41 54.25 -5.94
CA THR A 986 64.31 55.03 -7.19
C THR A 986 65.00 56.39 -7.10
N ARG A 987 65.08 57.01 -5.91
CA ARG A 987 65.83 58.26 -5.71
C ARG A 987 67.34 58.03 -5.81
N ALA A 988 67.84 56.92 -5.26
CA ALA A 988 69.24 56.55 -5.33
C ALA A 988 69.66 56.03 -6.73
N HIS A 989 68.74 55.49 -7.53
CA HIS A 989 69.01 54.84 -8.82
C HIS A 989 68.75 55.72 -10.07
N LYS A 990 68.70 57.05 -9.94
CA LYS A 990 68.15 57.96 -10.97
C LYS A 990 68.97 58.17 -12.27
N GLY A 991 70.01 57.37 -12.54
CA GLY A 991 71.09 57.70 -13.49
C GLY A 991 71.21 56.89 -14.79
N ASP A 992 70.74 55.64 -14.86
CA ASP A 992 71.10 54.73 -15.96
C ASP A 992 69.97 54.49 -16.98
N ALA A 993 70.23 54.82 -18.26
CA ALA A 993 69.33 54.48 -19.36
C ALA A 993 69.42 52.99 -19.77
N SER A 994 70.62 52.39 -19.65
CA SER A 994 70.88 51.00 -20.09
C SER A 994 70.35 49.92 -19.14
N THR A 995 69.99 50.28 -17.90
CA THR A 995 69.28 49.37 -16.98
C THR A 995 67.78 49.36 -17.27
N LYS A 996 67.21 50.45 -17.81
CA LYS A 996 65.77 50.61 -18.07
C LYS A 996 65.24 49.75 -19.21
N GLU A 997 66.03 49.54 -20.27
CA GLU A 997 65.68 48.60 -21.35
C GLU A 997 65.75 47.15 -20.87
N ARG A 998 66.76 46.82 -20.05
CA ARG A 998 66.91 45.51 -19.39
C ARG A 998 65.78 45.24 -18.40
N GLU A 999 65.41 46.22 -17.57
CA GLU A 999 64.26 46.20 -16.67
C GLU A 999 62.97 45.88 -17.42
N LYS A 1000 62.72 46.58 -18.54
CA LYS A 1000 61.53 46.35 -19.37
C LYS A 1000 61.48 44.93 -19.95
N ALA A 1001 62.60 44.44 -20.49
CA ALA A 1001 62.69 43.07 -21.02
C ALA A 1001 62.49 41.99 -19.94
N LEU A 1002 63.07 42.19 -18.75
CA LEU A 1002 62.88 41.28 -17.60
C LEU A 1002 61.43 41.29 -17.10
N GLN A 1003 60.80 42.47 -17.01
CA GLN A 1003 59.40 42.61 -16.59
C GLN A 1003 58.43 41.99 -17.62
N GLU A 1004 58.72 42.10 -18.92
CA GLU A 1004 57.92 41.48 -19.97
C GLU A 1004 57.97 39.94 -19.92
N LEU A 1005 59.15 39.37 -19.67
CA LEU A 1005 59.32 37.92 -19.47
C LEU A 1005 58.65 37.42 -18.18
N GLU A 1006 58.77 38.15 -17.07
CA GLU A 1006 58.13 37.78 -15.80
C GLU A 1006 56.59 37.89 -15.88
N ASN A 1007 56.07 38.96 -16.50
CA ASN A 1007 54.65 39.09 -16.83
C ASN A 1007 54.19 37.95 -17.77
N GLY A 1008 55.06 37.49 -18.66
CA GLY A 1008 54.84 36.29 -19.49
C GLY A 1008 54.64 35.03 -18.64
N TYR A 1009 55.55 34.76 -17.69
CA TYR A 1009 55.41 33.60 -16.78
C TYR A 1009 54.13 33.68 -15.92
N LEU A 1010 53.75 34.87 -15.44
CA LEU A 1010 52.48 35.06 -14.72
C LEU A 1010 51.26 34.77 -15.61
N LYS A 1011 51.23 35.27 -16.86
CA LYS A 1011 50.19 34.95 -17.85
C LYS A 1011 50.14 33.46 -18.18
N TYR A 1012 51.28 32.78 -18.26
CA TYR A 1012 51.34 31.32 -18.46
C TYR A 1012 50.64 30.56 -17.31
N LYS A 1013 50.87 30.97 -16.06
CA LYS A 1013 50.16 30.41 -14.88
C LYS A 1013 48.67 30.71 -14.91
N GLU A 1014 48.27 31.93 -15.26
CA GLU A 1014 46.86 32.32 -15.41
C GLU A 1014 46.15 31.47 -16.47
N ILE A 1015 46.76 31.30 -17.66
CA ILE A 1015 46.18 30.51 -18.75
C ILE A 1015 46.08 29.02 -18.38
N ILE A 1016 47.09 28.45 -17.69
CA ILE A 1016 46.96 27.08 -17.15
C ILE A 1016 45.76 26.98 -16.21
N SER A 1017 45.63 27.91 -15.26
CA SER A 1017 44.53 27.87 -14.29
C SER A 1017 43.17 27.99 -14.98
N ASN A 1018 43.03 28.87 -15.97
CA ASN A 1018 41.81 29.01 -16.78
C ASN A 1018 41.49 27.74 -17.58
N ILE A 1019 42.51 27.08 -18.16
CA ILE A 1019 42.36 25.80 -18.88
C ILE A 1019 41.96 24.66 -17.92
N GLU A 1020 42.52 24.60 -16.71
CA GLU A 1020 42.13 23.61 -15.70
C GLU A 1020 40.68 23.82 -15.22
N VAL A 1021 40.25 25.08 -15.06
CA VAL A 1021 38.84 25.44 -14.78
C VAL A 1021 37.93 25.04 -15.95
N GLY A 1022 38.29 25.36 -17.19
CA GLY A 1022 37.52 24.97 -18.37
C GLY A 1022 37.40 23.45 -18.53
N ARG A 1023 38.51 22.72 -18.31
CA ARG A 1023 38.51 21.25 -18.30
C ARG A 1023 37.58 20.70 -17.21
N LYS A 1024 37.58 21.29 -16.01
CA LYS A 1024 36.65 20.88 -14.94
C LYS A 1024 35.20 21.15 -15.33
N PHE A 1025 34.91 22.34 -15.83
CA PHE A 1025 33.58 22.76 -16.30
C PHE A 1025 32.99 21.77 -17.32
N TYR A 1026 33.72 21.44 -18.38
CA TYR A 1026 33.24 20.48 -19.38
C TYR A 1026 33.06 19.06 -18.81
N ASN A 1027 33.96 18.58 -17.94
CA ASN A 1027 33.75 17.29 -17.26
C ASN A 1027 32.52 17.24 -16.32
N ASP A 1028 32.11 18.38 -15.76
CA ASP A 1028 30.89 18.49 -14.96
C ASP A 1028 29.65 18.65 -15.86
N LEU A 1029 29.75 19.40 -16.97
CA LEU A 1029 28.71 19.54 -18.00
C LEU A 1029 28.39 18.20 -18.67
N ALA A 1030 29.39 17.37 -18.97
CA ALA A 1030 29.24 16.01 -19.50
C ALA A 1030 28.27 15.15 -18.67
N LYS A 1031 28.28 15.31 -17.33
CA LYS A 1031 27.39 14.59 -16.40
C LYS A 1031 25.94 15.11 -16.51
N ILE A 1032 25.77 16.42 -16.64
CA ILE A 1032 24.46 17.08 -16.78
C ILE A 1032 23.82 16.68 -18.11
N VAL A 1033 24.59 16.79 -19.19
CA VAL A 1033 24.14 16.45 -20.56
C VAL A 1033 23.85 14.96 -20.69
N GLY A 1034 24.66 14.08 -20.07
CA GLY A 1034 24.39 12.65 -20.02
C GLY A 1034 23.05 12.31 -19.36
N ARG A 1035 22.75 12.93 -18.20
CA ARG A 1035 21.45 12.79 -17.53
C ARG A 1035 20.30 13.29 -18.40
N PHE A 1036 20.42 14.49 -18.97
CA PHE A 1036 19.42 15.07 -19.86
C PHE A 1036 19.06 14.13 -21.02
N ARG A 1037 20.05 13.52 -21.69
CA ARG A 1037 19.81 12.52 -22.74
C ARG A 1037 19.05 11.31 -22.20
N ASP A 1038 19.43 10.78 -21.05
CA ASP A 1038 18.83 9.57 -20.49
C ASP A 1038 17.39 9.83 -20.01
N ASP A 1039 17.10 11.01 -19.47
CA ASP A 1039 15.74 11.48 -19.16
C ASP A 1039 14.90 11.63 -20.44
N CYS A 1040 15.48 12.17 -21.53
CA CYS A 1040 14.82 12.23 -22.84
C CYS A 1040 14.50 10.82 -23.37
N LYS A 1041 15.43 9.85 -23.25
CA LYS A 1041 15.19 8.45 -23.66
C LYS A 1041 14.05 7.82 -22.86
N ALA A 1042 14.00 8.03 -21.54
CA ALA A 1042 12.92 7.54 -20.69
C ALA A 1042 11.56 8.15 -21.08
N PHE A 1043 11.52 9.48 -21.28
CA PHE A 1043 10.31 10.18 -21.73
C PHE A 1043 9.80 9.65 -23.08
N VAL A 1044 10.66 9.57 -24.10
CA VAL A 1044 10.27 9.04 -25.43
C VAL A 1044 9.79 7.59 -25.35
N HIS A 1045 10.40 6.76 -24.51
CA HIS A 1045 9.95 5.38 -24.32
C HIS A 1045 8.56 5.30 -23.68
N GLN A 1046 8.31 6.05 -22.61
CA GLN A 1046 6.99 6.16 -21.98
C GLN A 1046 5.94 6.66 -22.99
N ARG A 1047 6.27 7.71 -23.75
CA ARG A 1047 5.37 8.29 -24.74
C ARG A 1047 5.03 7.34 -25.89
N ARG A 1048 5.95 6.47 -26.32
CA ARG A 1048 5.65 5.42 -27.30
C ARG A 1048 4.77 4.31 -26.74
N MET A 1049 4.91 3.95 -25.46
CA MET A 1049 4.03 2.98 -24.79
C MET A 1049 2.60 3.52 -24.66
N GLU A 1050 2.43 4.77 -24.22
CA GLU A 1050 1.12 5.46 -24.19
C GLU A 1050 0.47 5.53 -25.58
N ALA A 1051 1.24 5.86 -26.62
CA ALA A 1051 0.77 5.91 -28.00
C ALA A 1051 0.25 4.55 -28.48
N SER A 1052 1.02 3.48 -28.26
CA SER A 1052 0.65 2.09 -28.60
C SER A 1052 -0.63 1.64 -27.89
N GLN A 1053 -0.78 1.96 -26.59
CA GLN A 1053 -1.98 1.65 -25.84
C GLN A 1053 -3.21 2.36 -26.42
N LEU A 1054 -3.10 3.65 -26.73
CA LEU A 1054 -4.19 4.41 -27.35
C LEU A 1054 -4.52 3.94 -28.78
N GLU A 1055 -3.52 3.54 -29.58
CA GLU A 1055 -3.79 2.90 -30.88
C GLU A 1055 -4.56 1.57 -30.71
N SER A 1056 -4.23 0.76 -29.71
CA SER A 1056 -4.96 -0.47 -29.36
C SER A 1056 -6.39 -0.19 -28.89
N ASP A 1057 -6.59 0.85 -28.07
CA ASP A 1057 -7.91 1.23 -27.55
C ASP A 1057 -8.79 1.82 -28.67
N ILE A 1058 -8.24 2.61 -29.58
CA ILE A 1058 -8.93 3.08 -30.79
C ILE A 1058 -9.26 1.91 -31.72
N ALA A 1059 -8.34 0.96 -31.91
CA ALA A 1059 -8.56 -0.21 -32.76
C ALA A 1059 -9.62 -1.17 -32.19
N SER A 1060 -9.61 -1.41 -30.88
CA SER A 1060 -10.60 -2.24 -30.19
C SER A 1060 -11.97 -1.56 -30.14
N ALA A 1061 -12.04 -0.23 -29.92
CA ALA A 1061 -13.28 0.53 -30.03
C ALA A 1061 -13.85 0.50 -31.46
N ALA A 1062 -13.00 0.58 -32.49
CA ALA A 1062 -13.42 0.43 -33.89
C ALA A 1062 -13.92 -1.00 -34.20
N ALA A 1063 -13.29 -2.04 -33.64
CA ALA A 1063 -13.75 -3.42 -33.75
C ALA A 1063 -15.08 -3.66 -33.03
N MET A 1064 -15.27 -3.09 -31.84
CA MET A 1064 -16.53 -3.15 -31.10
C MET A 1064 -17.64 -2.37 -31.81
N ALA A 1065 -17.33 -1.22 -32.43
CA ALA A 1065 -18.27 -0.47 -33.24
C ALA A 1065 -18.70 -1.24 -34.52
N SER A 1066 -17.78 -1.97 -35.17
CA SER A 1066 -18.12 -2.79 -36.33
C SER A 1066 -18.96 -4.03 -35.99
N LEU A 1067 -18.79 -4.59 -34.79
CA LEU A 1067 -19.66 -5.65 -34.24
C LEU A 1067 -21.10 -5.15 -33.96
N ASN A 1068 -21.27 -3.87 -33.66
CA ASN A 1068 -22.56 -3.26 -33.30
C ASN A 1068 -23.46 -2.88 -34.50
N ILE A 1069 -23.02 -3.14 -35.74
CA ILE A 1069 -23.74 -2.83 -36.99
C ILE A 1069 -24.75 -3.93 -37.39
N SER A 1070 -25.04 -4.89 -36.49
CA SER A 1070 -25.83 -6.10 -36.80
C SER A 1070 -27.07 -6.37 -35.93
N GLN A 1071 -27.81 -5.33 -35.50
CA GLN A 1071 -29.24 -5.49 -35.18
C GLN A 1071 -30.07 -4.17 -35.26
N PRO A 1072 -31.32 -4.20 -35.76
CA PRO A 1072 -32.19 -3.01 -35.85
C PRO A 1072 -33.13 -2.83 -34.63
N HIS A 1073 -33.72 -1.64 -34.52
CA HIS A 1073 -34.75 -1.20 -33.54
C HIS A 1073 -34.25 -0.99 -32.09
N LEU A 1074 -34.73 -0.03 -31.27
CA LEU A 1074 -35.70 1.08 -31.41
C LEU A 1074 -35.12 2.31 -30.69
N ARG A 1075 -35.30 3.53 -31.22
CA ARG A 1075 -34.95 4.79 -30.51
C ARG A 1075 -36.21 5.44 -29.90
N GLN A 1076 -36.26 5.50 -28.57
CA GLN A 1076 -37.12 6.44 -27.85
C GLN A 1076 -36.44 7.82 -27.72
N GLN A 1077 -37.24 8.88 -27.70
CA GLN A 1077 -36.80 10.28 -27.56
C GLN A 1077 -36.52 10.64 -26.09
N PRO A 1078 -35.59 11.57 -25.86
CA PRO A 1078 -35.89 12.71 -24.97
C PRO A 1078 -35.94 14.06 -25.70
N GLN A 1079 -36.54 15.06 -25.04
CA GLN A 1079 -36.84 16.40 -25.58
C GLN A 1079 -35.64 17.38 -25.57
N PRO A 1080 -35.68 18.49 -26.34
CA PRO A 1080 -34.58 19.44 -26.48
C PRO A 1080 -34.76 20.76 -25.67
N PRO A 1081 -33.68 21.53 -25.44
CA PRO A 1081 -33.75 22.97 -25.21
C PRO A 1081 -33.42 23.79 -26.47
N HIS A 1082 -34.28 24.78 -26.74
CA HIS A 1082 -34.21 25.98 -27.58
C HIS A 1082 -33.11 26.21 -28.66
N GLN A 1083 -33.57 26.56 -29.86
CA GLN A 1083 -32.82 27.24 -30.93
C GLN A 1083 -32.64 28.75 -30.64
N PRO A 1084 -31.83 29.46 -31.45
CA PRO A 1084 -32.44 30.28 -32.49
C PRO A 1084 -31.95 30.01 -33.93
N GLN A 1085 -32.85 30.34 -34.85
CA GLN A 1085 -32.90 30.07 -36.30
C GLN A 1085 -31.75 30.65 -37.14
N LEU A 1086 -31.44 30.00 -38.29
CA LEU A 1086 -31.68 30.60 -39.62
C LEU A 1086 -31.52 29.60 -40.80
N SER A 1087 -32.59 29.49 -41.60
CA SER A 1087 -32.70 29.14 -43.04
C SER A 1087 -31.75 28.11 -43.72
N SER A 1088 -32.34 27.00 -44.19
CA SER A 1088 -31.99 26.33 -45.46
C SER A 1088 -32.83 26.92 -46.62
N PRO A 1089 -32.56 26.65 -47.93
CA PRO A 1089 -32.86 25.37 -48.63
C PRO A 1089 -31.92 25.09 -49.86
N PRO A 1090 -32.26 24.25 -50.86
CA PRO A 1090 -32.60 22.81 -50.85
C PRO A 1090 -31.68 21.92 -51.76
N ALA A 1091 -31.95 20.61 -51.80
CA ALA A 1091 -31.37 19.59 -52.72
C ALA A 1091 -32.09 19.58 -54.11
N PRO A 1092 -31.99 18.57 -55.03
CA PRO A 1092 -31.18 17.32 -55.08
C PRO A 1092 -30.57 16.98 -56.48
N VAL A 1093 -30.01 15.76 -56.69
CA VAL A 1093 -30.21 14.82 -57.85
C VAL A 1093 -29.23 13.62 -57.77
N GLN A 1094 -29.65 12.44 -58.26
CA GLN A 1094 -28.93 11.13 -58.35
C GLN A 1094 -28.88 10.63 -59.83
N PRO A 1095 -28.46 9.38 -60.19
CA PRO A 1095 -27.34 8.50 -59.80
C PRO A 1095 -26.40 8.32 -61.05
N PRO A 1096 -26.08 7.15 -61.68
CA PRO A 1096 -25.79 5.74 -61.27
C PRO A 1096 -24.47 5.14 -61.87
N VAL A 1097 -24.29 3.81 -61.80
CA VAL A 1097 -23.33 2.91 -62.53
C VAL A 1097 -21.83 3.01 -62.12
N GLN A 1098 -21.14 2.05 -61.47
CA GLN A 1098 -20.77 0.63 -61.79
C GLN A 1098 -19.67 0.48 -62.89
N VAL A 1099 -18.67 -0.43 -62.83
CA VAL A 1099 -18.27 -1.43 -61.80
C VAL A 1099 -16.77 -1.85 -61.87
N GLN A 1100 -16.08 -1.87 -60.71
CA GLN A 1100 -15.05 -2.85 -60.25
C GLN A 1100 -13.76 -3.21 -61.11
N PRO A 1101 -12.74 -3.96 -60.60
CA PRO A 1101 -11.36 -3.42 -60.52
C PRO A 1101 -10.19 -4.31 -61.00
N SER A 1102 -8.94 -3.78 -61.12
CA SER A 1102 -7.69 -4.46 -60.66
C SER A 1102 -6.35 -3.71 -60.88
N ARG A 1103 -5.57 -3.58 -59.79
CA ARG A 1103 -4.09 -3.58 -59.62
C ARG A 1103 -3.12 -2.55 -60.28
N PRO A 1104 -1.92 -2.33 -59.67
CA PRO A 1104 -0.91 -1.30 -60.02
C PRO A 1104 0.38 -1.97 -60.63
N PRO A 1105 1.62 -1.39 -60.66
CA PRO A 1105 2.14 -0.05 -60.26
C PRO A 1105 3.10 0.62 -61.28
N GLU A 1106 3.88 1.62 -60.80
CA GLU A 1106 5.20 2.12 -61.24
C GLU A 1106 5.36 3.57 -61.76
N GLU A 1107 6.59 4.06 -61.53
CA GLU A 1107 7.16 5.42 -61.46
C GLU A 1107 7.94 5.79 -62.78
N PRO A 1108 8.76 6.88 -62.91
CA PRO A 1108 8.75 8.26 -62.35
C PRO A 1108 9.16 9.38 -63.39
N LEU A 1109 9.50 10.60 -62.88
CA LEU A 1109 10.51 11.60 -63.35
C LEU A 1109 10.15 12.86 -64.19
N THR A 1110 10.31 14.02 -63.51
CA THR A 1110 10.93 15.32 -63.94
C THR A 1110 10.19 16.38 -64.78
N ALA A 1111 10.56 17.65 -64.52
CA ALA A 1111 9.95 18.93 -64.95
C ALA A 1111 10.71 19.65 -66.11
N PRO A 1112 10.27 20.80 -66.68
CA PRO A 1112 10.37 22.13 -66.01
C PRO A 1112 9.27 23.20 -66.32
N GLN A 1113 9.42 24.39 -65.71
CA GLN A 1113 8.68 25.68 -65.80
C GLN A 1113 8.86 26.44 -67.15
N PRO A 1114 8.25 27.65 -67.49
CA PRO A 1114 7.93 28.80 -66.59
C PRO A 1114 6.82 29.89 -66.93
N THR A 1115 6.54 30.76 -65.94
CA THR A 1115 6.06 32.20 -66.03
C THR A 1115 4.67 32.54 -66.62
N ARG A 1116 3.96 33.64 -66.26
CA ARG A 1116 4.34 34.96 -65.67
C ARG A 1116 3.18 35.60 -64.85
N ALA A 1117 3.49 36.48 -63.89
CA ALA A 1117 2.55 37.36 -63.13
C ALA A 1117 2.42 38.77 -63.80
N PRO A 1118 1.79 39.87 -63.28
CA PRO A 1118 1.68 40.31 -61.86
C PRO A 1118 0.41 41.11 -61.39
N VAL A 1119 0.46 41.60 -60.13
CA VAL A 1119 -0.03 42.92 -59.57
C VAL A 1119 -0.87 42.81 -58.26
N ALA A 1120 -0.43 43.59 -57.25
CA ALA A 1120 -1.06 43.97 -55.96
C ALA A 1120 -0.79 45.51 -55.77
N PRO A 1121 -1.08 46.27 -54.67
CA PRO A 1121 -1.38 45.97 -53.23
C PRO A 1121 -2.58 46.85 -52.69
N PRO A 1122 -2.74 47.34 -51.41
CA PRO A 1122 -1.96 47.22 -50.15
C PRO A 1122 -2.70 47.09 -48.75
N ALA A 1123 -1.86 46.90 -47.69
CA ALA A 1123 -1.99 47.24 -46.23
C ALA A 1123 -3.04 46.52 -45.33
N VAL A 1124 -2.72 45.65 -44.34
CA VAL A 1124 -1.89 45.75 -43.08
C VAL A 1124 -2.51 46.70 -42.00
N PRO A 1125 -2.53 46.43 -40.66
CA PRO A 1125 -2.01 45.29 -39.85
C PRO A 1125 -3.00 44.65 -38.82
N THR A 1126 -2.59 43.54 -38.19
CA THR A 1126 -2.94 43.22 -36.77
C THR A 1126 -1.70 42.68 -36.01
N PRO A 1127 -1.45 43.06 -34.74
CA PRO A 1127 -0.29 42.61 -33.95
C PRO A 1127 -0.56 41.23 -33.31
N GLY A 1128 0.42 40.51 -32.76
CA GLY A 1128 1.77 40.91 -32.41
C GLY A 1128 2.10 40.45 -30.99
N MET A 1129 2.72 39.26 -30.94
CA MET A 1129 3.53 38.70 -29.85
C MET A 1129 4.27 39.73 -28.99
N TRP A 1130 4.54 39.35 -27.73
CA TRP A 1130 5.60 39.97 -26.93
C TRP A 1130 6.47 38.90 -26.27
N SER A 1131 7.78 39.12 -26.33
CA SER A 1131 8.85 38.32 -25.71
C SER A 1131 9.76 39.26 -24.91
N PRO A 1132 10.52 38.77 -23.91
CA PRO A 1132 11.04 39.63 -22.85
C PRO A 1132 12.49 40.10 -23.06
N GLU A 1133 12.69 41.34 -23.50
CA GLU A 1133 13.92 42.10 -23.27
C GLU A 1133 13.61 43.60 -23.11
N MET A 1134 13.98 44.20 -21.96
CA MET A 1134 14.43 45.60 -21.77
C MET A 1134 14.35 45.98 -20.29
N GLY A 1135 15.44 46.57 -19.75
CA GLY A 1135 15.58 46.91 -18.34
C GLY A 1135 15.26 48.37 -17.99
N ILE A 1136 14.84 48.56 -16.73
CA ILE A 1136 14.98 49.71 -15.83
C ILE A 1136 15.45 51.07 -16.44
N ARG A 1137 14.63 52.14 -16.33
CA ARG A 1137 14.90 53.31 -15.43
C ARG A 1137 13.97 54.53 -15.56
N PHE A 1138 13.71 55.10 -14.38
CA PHE A 1138 13.34 56.48 -14.00
C PHE A 1138 12.06 57.15 -14.54
N GLY A 1139 11.35 57.81 -13.62
CA GLY A 1139 10.09 58.49 -13.88
C GLY A 1139 10.21 59.98 -14.17
N GLY A 1140 9.07 60.62 -14.46
CA GLY A 1140 8.99 62.06 -14.63
C GLY A 1140 7.57 62.56 -14.96
N GLY A 1141 7.02 63.41 -14.08
CA GLY A 1141 6.29 64.59 -14.53
C GLY A 1141 4.76 64.52 -14.72
N ASN A 1142 4.05 64.69 -13.61
CA ASN A 1142 3.11 65.81 -13.42
C ASN A 1142 1.78 65.86 -14.24
N SER A 1143 0.67 65.63 -13.54
CA SER A 1143 -0.66 66.13 -13.91
C SER A 1143 -1.07 67.34 -13.04
N ARG A 1144 -1.73 68.34 -13.63
CA ARG A 1144 -2.47 69.42 -12.96
C ARG A 1144 -3.92 69.41 -13.52
N GLY A 1145 -4.98 69.52 -12.73
CA GLY A 1145 -5.01 69.64 -11.27
C GLY A 1145 -6.41 69.47 -10.62
N GLN A 1146 -6.36 69.52 -9.29
CA GLN A 1146 -7.38 69.55 -8.21
C GLN A 1146 -8.62 70.49 -8.39
N PRO A 1147 -9.60 70.57 -7.44
CA PRO A 1147 -9.59 70.12 -6.01
C PRO A 1147 -10.86 69.41 -5.44
N GLY A 1148 -10.76 68.98 -4.16
CA GLY A 1148 -11.87 68.63 -3.24
C GLY A 1148 -11.85 67.16 -2.76
N GLN A 1149 -10.95 66.73 -1.88
CA GLN A 1149 -10.91 66.88 -0.40
C GLN A 1149 -11.84 65.90 0.36
N TRP A 1150 -11.31 65.37 1.48
CA TRP A 1150 -11.64 64.11 2.17
C TRP A 1150 -12.04 64.37 3.62
N ASP A 1151 -12.97 63.58 4.20
CA ASP A 1151 -12.96 63.17 5.63
C ASP A 1151 -14.00 62.02 5.91
N PRO A 1152 -14.19 61.46 7.14
CA PRO A 1152 -13.84 60.06 7.34
C PRO A 1152 -14.93 59.28 8.12
N SER A 1153 -16.18 59.31 7.64
CA SER A 1153 -17.30 58.62 8.30
C SER A 1153 -17.55 57.21 7.73
N ASP A 1154 -17.95 56.30 8.62
CA ASP A 1154 -18.54 54.98 8.38
C ASP A 1154 -17.60 53.85 7.94
N GLY A 1155 -16.97 53.23 8.96
CA GLY A 1155 -16.39 51.90 8.83
C GLY A 1155 -17.40 50.77 9.04
N ILE A 1156 -17.02 49.57 8.61
CA ILE A 1156 -17.47 48.23 9.07
C ILE A 1156 -18.99 48.01 9.20
N ARG A 1157 -19.55 47.17 8.32
CA ARG A 1157 -20.29 45.95 8.72
C ARG A 1157 -20.51 44.96 7.56
N PHE A 1158 -20.76 43.72 7.97
CA PHE A 1158 -20.82 42.51 7.13
C PHE A 1158 -22.06 42.45 6.21
N GLY A 1159 -21.86 41.75 5.08
CA GLY A 1159 -22.86 40.99 4.34
C GLY A 1159 -22.23 39.68 3.88
#